data_AF-A0A543BT73-F1
#
_entry.id   AF-A0A543BT73-F1
#
_cell.length_a   1.000
_cell.length_b   1.000
_cell.length_c   1.000
_cell.angle_alpha   90.00
_cell.angle_beta   90.00
_cell.angle_gamma   90.00
#
_symmetry.space_group_name_H-M   'P 1'
#
loop_
_entity.id
_entity.type
_entity.pdbx_description
1 polymer ?
#
loop_
_entity_poly.entity_id
_entity_poly.type
_entity_poly.pdbx_seq_one_letter_code
_entity_poly.pdbx_strand_id
1 'polypeptide(L)'
;MLTRTRDEAARGVADGPVVDEPSLPARIRRPADAIRFLLSLGVIVVILSLAHVARETTSGLASDITHGTEQAPHLLLTLAGLASGIGVLAVPVAFGVDRVIRRDGLRVAIGVIAAVVALGVSLTVDSWATAAGMRDLAWYLTWRRHGGWFPGPAHIDITPVIAYVTAVRLGGRARWQMVTWAVIGLDAVASLAAGAITPLAVVTTYVIGRAVGYATLYAVGSPNTRPAGRAVMTALRRVGLDAVRATRTSGDPDGFRGYGAILADGRSIDVTVLDRDQQSAGLIYRLWRRVRLRGGTPRRTIRSLRRSLEQESLMAYATAAADAATPRLLATSEVGSEAALLAYEHVPGCTLAELPEEALTDELLVAVWGLLGTLQRHRLAHRRLVAESVLVGPGGRPYLIDLRTGETAAGDLALRIDLAQLLTDVALRAGPERAVRTAAEVLGPESLAGAVPLLQKVVLARSTRAALRRDKGLLSGVREQIRILRPEIAAEPAQLDRFSPRTLVSVIAGTAGAYLLLSQLGNVDVVALISHADWRWFGVGLLASAVSYLAAAFMLIGFVPERLRLWRTVLVQVAASFVKLVAPAAVGGIAVNTRYLQKAGVPAGQAAASVGASQLTGMACHVLLILLFGYVTGSTTGPALPPSRIIIIALLTAAVLTIALFSIGPVRRLITSRTRSLFAGVVPRLLDVLQSPKKITTGLGGTLLLTAAFVLCLDASIRAFGGSLDLTTVAVVFLTGNALGSAVPTPGGLGAVEGALSLGLTLAGLPAGTATSAVLMFRLLTFWLPVLPGWAAFTHLQRSETI
;
A
#
# COMPACT_ATOMS: atom_id res chain seq x y z
N MET A 1 5.55 -67.09 -0.26
CA MET A 1 5.45 -66.52 -1.63
C MET A 1 4.75 -65.15 -1.61
N LEU A 2 5.13 -64.23 -0.70
CA LEU A 2 4.42 -62.93 -0.48
C LEU A 2 5.37 -61.74 -0.21
N THR A 3 6.67 -61.93 -0.36
CA THR A 3 7.72 -60.91 -0.10
C THR A 3 8.42 -60.40 -1.36
N ARG A 4 8.14 -60.98 -2.54
CA ARG A 4 8.79 -60.60 -3.81
C ARG A 4 8.05 -59.48 -4.58
N THR A 5 6.75 -59.33 -4.35
CA THR A 5 5.88 -58.40 -5.10
C THR A 5 5.95 -56.93 -4.67
N ARG A 6 6.59 -56.62 -3.53
CA ARG A 6 6.76 -55.23 -3.06
C ARG A 6 8.00 -54.53 -3.65
N ASP A 7 9.06 -55.29 -3.96
CA ASP A 7 10.29 -54.75 -4.56
C ASP A 7 10.12 -54.46 -6.06
N GLU A 8 9.32 -55.25 -6.77
CA GLU A 8 8.98 -54.99 -8.18
C GLU A 8 8.10 -53.74 -8.33
N ALA A 9 7.14 -53.54 -7.42
CA ALA A 9 6.32 -52.32 -7.37
C ALA A 9 7.14 -51.05 -7.01
N ALA A 10 8.27 -51.19 -6.29
CA ALA A 10 9.17 -50.08 -5.99
C ALA A 10 10.11 -49.73 -7.16
N ARG A 11 10.52 -50.72 -7.97
CA ARG A 11 11.36 -50.50 -9.17
C ARG A 11 10.63 -49.77 -10.30
N GLY A 12 9.30 -49.89 -10.39
CA GLY A 12 8.48 -49.19 -11.39
C GLY A 12 8.32 -47.66 -11.19
N VAL A 13 8.85 -47.08 -10.11
CA VAL A 13 8.72 -45.63 -9.80
C VAL A 13 9.98 -44.83 -10.17
N ALA A 14 11.07 -45.51 -10.55
CA ALA A 14 12.36 -44.89 -10.84
C ALA A 14 12.49 -44.29 -12.26
N ASP A 15 11.52 -44.53 -13.16
CA ASP A 15 11.62 -44.20 -14.59
C ASP A 15 10.99 -42.83 -14.98
N GLY A 16 10.80 -41.97 -13.98
CA GLY A 16 10.39 -40.58 -14.18
C GLY A 16 11.59 -39.69 -14.49
N PRO A 17 11.44 -38.65 -15.34
CA PRO A 17 12.56 -37.79 -15.71
C PRO A 17 13.16 -37.09 -14.49
N VAL A 18 14.49 -37.06 -14.41
CA VAL A 18 15.23 -36.48 -13.29
C VAL A 18 15.20 -34.97 -13.44
N VAL A 19 14.36 -34.31 -12.62
CA VAL A 19 14.23 -32.85 -12.58
C VAL A 19 14.94 -32.32 -11.35
N ASP A 20 16.05 -31.61 -11.57
CA ASP A 20 16.76 -30.86 -10.54
C ASP A 20 16.15 -29.45 -10.43
N GLU A 21 15.19 -29.33 -9.50
CA GLU A 21 14.52 -28.08 -9.16
C GLU A 21 14.50 -27.88 -7.64
N PRO A 22 14.97 -26.73 -7.10
CA PRO A 22 14.83 -26.41 -5.69
C PRO A 22 13.35 -26.35 -5.29
N SER A 23 13.03 -26.86 -4.10
CA SER A 23 11.65 -27.03 -3.65
C SER A 23 10.85 -25.72 -3.72
N LEU A 24 9.76 -25.75 -4.48
CA LEU A 24 8.93 -24.56 -4.67
C LEU A 24 8.34 -24.12 -3.33
N PRO A 25 8.35 -22.81 -3.01
CA PRO A 25 7.80 -22.33 -1.75
C PRO A 25 6.30 -22.64 -1.68
N ALA A 26 5.85 -23.24 -0.57
CA ALA A 26 4.46 -23.68 -0.40
C ALA A 26 3.42 -22.54 -0.53
N ARG A 27 3.84 -21.29 -0.27
CA ARG A 27 3.00 -20.09 -0.38
C ARG A 27 3.73 -18.95 -1.06
N ILE A 28 2.95 -18.17 -1.82
CA ILE A 28 3.40 -17.01 -2.59
C ILE A 28 2.41 -15.85 -2.47
N ARG A 29 2.92 -14.62 -2.41
CA ARG A 29 2.13 -13.39 -2.40
C ARG A 29 1.83 -12.96 -3.84
N ARG A 30 0.63 -13.27 -4.34
CA ARG A 30 0.26 -12.94 -5.72
C ARG A 30 -0.07 -11.44 -5.87
N PRO A 31 0.54 -10.72 -6.82
CA PRO A 31 0.22 -9.31 -7.03
C PRO A 31 -1.25 -9.08 -7.41
N ALA A 32 -1.90 -10.05 -8.05
CA ALA A 32 -3.33 -10.03 -8.36
C ALA A 32 -4.23 -9.84 -7.12
N ASP A 33 -3.87 -10.38 -5.96
CA ASP A 33 -4.66 -10.20 -4.74
C ASP A 33 -4.52 -8.77 -4.19
N ALA A 34 -3.31 -8.20 -4.20
CA ALA A 34 -3.10 -6.79 -3.85
C ALA A 34 -3.82 -5.83 -4.81
N ILE A 35 -3.84 -6.13 -6.11
CA ILE A 35 -4.59 -5.34 -7.11
C ILE A 35 -6.09 -5.40 -6.83
N ARG A 36 -6.63 -6.57 -6.53
CA ARG A 36 -8.06 -6.74 -6.19
C ARG A 36 -8.44 -6.03 -4.89
N PHE A 37 -7.57 -6.07 -3.88
CA PHE A 37 -7.73 -5.28 -2.66
C PHE A 37 -7.80 -3.77 -2.95
N LEU A 38 -6.87 -3.23 -3.74
CA LEU A 38 -6.88 -1.81 -4.12
C LEU A 38 -8.09 -1.43 -4.99
N LEU A 39 -8.55 -2.34 -5.86
CA LEU A 39 -9.78 -2.15 -6.62
C LEU A 39 -11.01 -2.11 -5.71
N SER A 40 -11.10 -3.00 -4.73
CA SER A 40 -12.17 -2.97 -3.70
C SER A 40 -12.14 -1.65 -2.92
N LEU A 41 -10.95 -1.17 -2.51
CA LEU A 41 -10.82 0.13 -1.83
C LEU A 41 -11.27 1.29 -2.74
N GLY A 42 -10.91 1.28 -4.03
CA GLY A 42 -11.37 2.27 -4.99
C GLY A 42 -12.89 2.25 -5.19
N VAL A 43 -13.51 1.08 -5.21
CA VAL A 43 -14.97 0.93 -5.28
C VAL A 43 -15.64 1.46 -4.02
N ILE A 44 -15.07 1.26 -2.82
CA ILE A 44 -15.59 1.88 -1.58
C ILE A 44 -15.57 3.41 -1.70
N VAL A 45 -14.47 4.00 -2.20
CA VAL A 45 -14.39 5.46 -2.41
C VAL A 45 -15.47 5.94 -3.40
N VAL A 46 -15.68 5.22 -4.51
CA VAL A 46 -16.74 5.56 -5.48
C VAL A 46 -18.14 5.45 -4.86
N ILE A 47 -18.42 4.39 -4.09
CA ILE A 47 -19.69 4.20 -3.39
C ILE A 47 -19.96 5.35 -2.40
N LEU A 48 -18.98 5.69 -1.55
CA LEU A 48 -19.10 6.80 -0.60
C LEU A 48 -19.24 8.16 -1.30
N SER A 49 -18.58 8.35 -2.45
CA SER A 49 -18.74 9.57 -3.26
C SER A 49 -20.14 9.66 -3.87
N LEU A 50 -20.66 8.54 -4.39
CA LEU A 50 -22.01 8.46 -4.97
C LEU A 50 -23.09 8.67 -3.89
N ALA A 51 -22.89 8.11 -2.70
CA ALA A 51 -23.75 8.32 -1.53
C ALA A 51 -23.93 9.81 -1.21
N HIS A 52 -22.84 10.58 -1.33
CA HIS A 52 -22.82 12.01 -1.04
C HIS A 52 -23.47 12.88 -2.14
N VAL A 53 -23.45 12.41 -3.40
CA VAL A 53 -24.01 13.15 -4.54
C VAL A 53 -25.48 12.79 -4.80
N ALA A 54 -25.84 11.50 -4.76
CA ALA A 54 -27.17 10.99 -5.10
C ALA A 54 -28.04 10.74 -3.86
N ARG A 55 -28.08 11.71 -2.94
CA ARG A 55 -28.70 11.56 -1.61
C ARG A 55 -30.19 11.25 -1.68
N GLU A 56 -30.96 12.10 -2.36
CA GLU A 56 -32.42 11.95 -2.51
C GLU A 56 -32.80 10.65 -3.23
N THR A 57 -32.05 10.29 -4.28
CA THR A 57 -32.25 9.03 -5.03
C THR A 57 -31.99 7.80 -4.17
N THR A 58 -30.97 7.84 -3.29
CA THR A 58 -30.63 6.73 -2.40
C THR A 58 -31.69 6.54 -1.32
N SER A 59 -32.22 7.63 -0.76
CA SER A 59 -33.35 7.56 0.19
C SER A 59 -34.65 7.10 -0.47
N GLY A 60 -34.95 7.57 -1.69
CA GLY A 60 -36.14 7.15 -2.44
C GLY A 60 -36.13 5.65 -2.75
N LEU A 61 -35.01 5.12 -3.26
CA LEU A 61 -34.87 3.69 -3.51
C LEU A 61 -35.02 2.85 -2.23
N ALA A 62 -34.56 3.36 -1.08
CA ALA A 62 -34.75 2.68 0.20
C ALA A 62 -36.24 2.67 0.64
N SER A 63 -36.94 3.81 0.53
CA SER A 63 -38.36 3.89 0.85
C SER A 63 -39.23 3.00 -0.05
N ASP A 64 -38.95 3.01 -1.36
CA ASP A 64 -39.69 2.22 -2.36
C ASP A 64 -39.55 0.71 -2.08
N ILE A 65 -38.36 0.26 -1.71
CA ILE A 65 -38.13 -1.14 -1.31
C ILE A 65 -38.90 -1.47 -0.04
N THR A 66 -38.81 -0.65 1.01
CA THR A 66 -39.55 -0.91 2.25
C THR A 66 -41.06 -0.96 2.03
N HIS A 67 -41.62 0.01 1.30
CA HIS A 67 -43.06 0.11 1.02
C HIS A 67 -43.54 -1.04 0.13
N GLY A 68 -42.75 -1.44 -0.88
CA GLY A 68 -43.02 -2.65 -1.68
C GLY A 68 -43.00 -3.95 -0.86
N THR A 69 -42.23 -3.99 0.23
CA THR A 69 -42.17 -5.16 1.13
C THR A 69 -43.18 -5.15 2.27
N GLU A 70 -43.88 -4.05 2.54
CA GLU A 70 -44.99 -4.00 3.51
C GLU A 70 -46.17 -4.91 3.12
N GLN A 71 -46.32 -5.20 1.82
CA GLN A 71 -47.33 -6.13 1.29
C GLN A 71 -46.89 -7.61 1.33
N ALA A 72 -45.64 -7.90 1.70
CA ALA A 72 -45.14 -9.28 1.71
C ALA A 72 -45.61 -10.03 2.98
N PRO A 73 -45.99 -11.32 2.88
CA PRO A 73 -46.43 -12.09 4.04
C PRO A 73 -45.37 -12.11 5.15
N HIS A 74 -45.70 -11.62 6.34
CA HIS A 74 -44.76 -11.57 7.47
C HIS A 74 -44.17 -12.94 7.83
N LEU A 75 -44.92 -14.03 7.61
CA LEU A 75 -44.43 -15.41 7.71
C LEU A 75 -43.27 -15.71 6.76
N LEU A 76 -43.32 -15.25 5.50
CA LEU A 76 -42.23 -15.45 4.56
C LEU A 76 -41.00 -14.62 4.92
N LEU A 77 -41.19 -13.37 5.36
CA LEU A 77 -40.07 -12.51 5.80
C LEU A 77 -39.39 -13.05 7.07
N THR A 78 -40.16 -13.53 8.05
CA THR A 78 -39.60 -14.11 9.28
C THR A 78 -38.92 -15.46 9.02
N LEU A 79 -39.52 -16.34 8.20
CA LEU A 79 -38.87 -17.59 7.78
C LEU A 79 -37.60 -17.34 6.96
N ALA A 80 -37.60 -16.34 6.07
CA ALA A 80 -36.41 -15.93 5.31
C ALA A 80 -35.31 -15.41 6.24
N GLY A 81 -35.63 -14.53 7.19
CA GLY A 81 -34.67 -14.02 8.18
C GLY A 81 -34.10 -15.12 9.08
N LEU A 82 -34.92 -16.05 9.55
CA LEU A 82 -34.48 -17.20 10.36
C LEU A 82 -33.60 -18.17 9.56
N ALA A 83 -34.05 -18.58 8.37
CA ALA A 83 -33.30 -19.47 7.48
C ALA A 83 -31.96 -18.84 7.05
N SER A 84 -31.95 -17.53 6.84
CA SER A 84 -30.75 -16.79 6.49
C SER A 84 -29.78 -16.66 7.66
N GLY A 85 -30.23 -16.18 8.84
CA GLY A 85 -29.35 -16.03 10.01
C GLY A 85 -28.70 -17.36 10.43
N ILE A 86 -29.45 -18.46 10.34
CA ILE A 86 -28.89 -19.82 10.54
C ILE A 86 -27.91 -20.16 9.40
N GLY A 87 -28.28 -19.93 8.14
CA GLY A 87 -27.45 -20.24 6.96
C GLY A 87 -26.12 -19.49 6.93
N VAL A 88 -26.11 -18.20 7.28
CA VAL A 88 -24.94 -17.30 7.28
C VAL A 88 -23.86 -17.85 8.22
N LEU A 89 -24.25 -18.44 9.36
CA LEU A 89 -23.35 -19.11 10.30
C LEU A 89 -23.05 -20.56 9.90
N ALA A 90 -24.07 -21.33 9.50
CA ALA A 90 -23.95 -22.77 9.26
C ALA A 90 -23.11 -23.11 8.01
N VAL A 91 -23.27 -22.36 6.92
CA VAL A 91 -22.60 -22.67 5.64
C VAL A 91 -21.07 -22.51 5.72
N PRO A 92 -20.50 -21.43 6.28
CA PRO A 92 -19.06 -21.29 6.48
C PRO A 92 -18.47 -22.36 7.39
N VAL A 93 -19.20 -22.75 8.45
CA VAL A 93 -18.80 -23.80 9.41
C VAL A 93 -18.80 -25.17 8.74
N ALA A 94 -19.90 -25.56 8.08
CA ALA A 94 -20.00 -26.84 7.38
C ALA A 94 -18.93 -26.99 6.28
N PHE A 95 -18.65 -25.92 5.54
CA PHE A 95 -17.57 -25.89 4.57
C PHE A 95 -16.17 -25.93 5.22
N GLY A 96 -16.01 -25.31 6.39
CA GLY A 96 -14.80 -25.43 7.21
C GLY A 96 -14.55 -26.88 7.63
N VAL A 97 -15.60 -27.59 8.08
CA VAL A 97 -15.55 -29.02 8.43
C VAL A 97 -15.18 -29.89 7.23
N ASP A 98 -15.81 -29.74 6.06
CA ASP A 98 -15.41 -30.47 4.82
C ASP A 98 -13.93 -30.25 4.49
N ARG A 99 -13.41 -29.04 4.69
CA ARG A 99 -12.00 -28.70 4.42
C ARG A 99 -11.03 -29.26 5.45
N VAL A 100 -11.39 -29.30 6.74
CA VAL A 100 -10.57 -29.94 7.78
C VAL A 100 -10.50 -31.45 7.53
N ILE A 101 -11.64 -32.10 7.23
CA ILE A 101 -11.72 -33.53 6.90
C ILE A 101 -10.85 -33.85 5.67
N ARG A 102 -10.87 -33.00 4.64
CA ARG A 102 -10.01 -33.14 3.43
C ARG A 102 -8.56 -32.67 3.61
N ARG A 103 -8.07 -32.54 4.85
CA ARG A 103 -6.69 -32.13 5.21
C ARG A 103 -6.25 -30.75 4.64
N ASP A 104 -7.18 -29.84 4.40
CA ASP A 104 -6.95 -28.48 3.89
C ASP A 104 -7.24 -27.40 4.95
N GLY A 105 -7.17 -27.78 6.24
CA GLY A 105 -7.51 -26.93 7.39
C GLY A 105 -6.73 -25.61 7.49
N LEU A 106 -5.53 -25.53 6.90
CA LEU A 106 -4.76 -24.28 6.83
C LEU A 106 -5.46 -23.21 5.97
N ARG A 107 -6.31 -23.57 5.00
CA ARG A 107 -7.15 -22.57 4.31
C ARG A 107 -8.30 -22.11 5.17
N VAL A 108 -8.91 -23.01 5.95
CA VAL A 108 -9.97 -22.67 6.92
C VAL A 108 -9.45 -21.66 7.94
N ALA A 109 -8.28 -21.89 8.53
CA ALA A 109 -7.64 -20.95 9.45
C ALA A 109 -7.45 -19.54 8.84
N ILE A 110 -7.08 -19.46 7.56
CA ILE A 110 -6.94 -18.17 6.85
C ILE A 110 -8.29 -17.51 6.57
N GLY A 111 -9.31 -18.31 6.26
CA GLY A 111 -10.69 -17.84 6.19
C GLY A 111 -11.15 -17.24 7.52
N VAL A 112 -10.92 -17.93 8.64
CA VAL A 112 -11.28 -17.46 9.99
C VAL A 112 -10.52 -16.18 10.34
N ILE A 113 -9.22 -16.07 10.01
CA ILE A 113 -8.46 -14.82 10.18
C ILE A 113 -9.10 -13.68 9.36
N ALA A 114 -9.50 -13.92 8.10
CA ALA A 114 -10.18 -12.91 7.30
C ALA A 114 -11.55 -12.51 7.90
N ALA A 115 -12.30 -13.46 8.44
CA ALA A 115 -13.57 -13.21 9.12
C ALA A 115 -13.40 -12.34 10.38
N VAL A 116 -12.45 -12.69 11.26
CA VAL A 116 -12.17 -11.95 12.50
C VAL A 116 -11.66 -10.53 12.20
N VAL A 117 -10.78 -10.37 11.20
CA VAL A 117 -10.33 -9.04 10.77
C VAL A 117 -11.50 -8.23 10.18
N ALA A 118 -12.38 -8.85 9.40
CA ALA A 118 -13.55 -8.18 8.82
C ALA A 118 -14.58 -7.78 9.88
N LEU A 119 -14.76 -8.59 10.93
CA LEU A 119 -15.58 -8.25 12.09
C LEU A 119 -15.02 -7.01 12.79
N GLY A 120 -13.71 -7.01 13.10
CA GLY A 120 -13.03 -5.86 13.69
C GLY A 120 -13.13 -4.60 12.82
N VAL A 121 -12.94 -4.72 11.50
CA VAL A 121 -13.11 -3.60 10.55
C VAL A 121 -14.55 -3.08 10.58
N SER A 122 -15.56 -3.96 10.58
CA SER A 122 -16.98 -3.56 10.61
C SER A 122 -17.31 -2.81 11.90
N LEU A 123 -16.89 -3.33 13.06
CA LEU A 123 -17.06 -2.68 14.36
C LEU A 123 -16.34 -1.32 14.44
N THR A 124 -15.13 -1.19 13.85
CA THR A 124 -14.43 0.11 13.81
C THR A 124 -15.07 1.12 12.84
N VAL A 125 -15.63 0.66 11.72
CA VAL A 125 -16.38 1.53 10.79
C VAL A 125 -17.70 2.00 11.43
N ASP A 126 -18.39 1.13 12.14
CA ASP A 126 -19.65 1.42 12.82
C ASP A 126 -19.48 2.39 14.01
N SER A 127 -18.52 2.09 14.90
CA SER A 127 -18.15 3.01 16.00
C SER A 127 -17.61 4.34 15.49
N TRP A 128 -16.91 4.38 14.36
CA TRP A 128 -16.48 5.64 13.74
C TRP A 128 -17.65 6.43 13.16
N ALA A 129 -18.58 5.78 12.44
CA ALA A 129 -19.75 6.46 11.86
C ALA A 129 -20.70 7.01 12.93
N THR A 130 -20.86 6.31 14.06
CA THR A 130 -21.69 6.76 15.19
C THR A 130 -21.00 7.86 16.02
N ALA A 131 -19.67 7.82 16.19
CA ALA A 131 -18.94 8.80 17.00
C ALA A 131 -18.53 10.09 16.26
N ALA A 132 -18.33 10.06 14.94
CA ALA A 132 -17.69 11.17 14.20
C ALA A 132 -18.58 12.39 13.91
N GLY A 133 -19.82 12.44 14.40
CA GLY A 133 -20.75 13.55 14.13
C GLY A 133 -21.23 13.66 12.68
N MET A 134 -20.77 12.78 11.78
CA MET A 134 -21.27 12.60 10.41
C MET A 134 -22.65 11.95 10.41
N ARG A 135 -23.62 12.58 11.09
CA ARG A 135 -25.05 12.19 11.08
C ARG A 135 -25.53 11.97 9.65
N ASP A 136 -25.10 12.84 8.74
CA ASP A 136 -25.26 12.73 7.30
C ASP A 136 -24.79 11.37 6.73
N LEU A 137 -23.52 11.00 6.88
CA LEU A 137 -22.99 9.77 6.26
C LEU A 137 -23.54 8.49 6.90
N ALA A 138 -23.85 8.53 8.19
CA ALA A 138 -24.59 7.45 8.86
C ALA A 138 -26.01 7.35 8.29
N TRP A 139 -26.74 8.47 8.22
CA TRP A 139 -28.10 8.56 7.65
C TRP A 139 -28.19 8.11 6.18
N TYR A 140 -27.13 8.31 5.37
CA TYR A 140 -27.10 7.84 3.98
C TYR A 140 -26.91 6.32 3.83
N LEU A 141 -26.51 5.61 4.90
CA LEU A 141 -26.32 4.16 4.90
C LEU A 141 -27.29 3.43 5.83
N THR A 142 -27.92 4.12 6.78
CA THR A 142 -28.68 3.52 7.89
C THR A 142 -30.00 4.28 8.14
N TRP A 143 -31.11 3.54 8.20
CA TRP A 143 -32.46 4.10 8.38
C TRP A 143 -32.81 4.23 9.87
N ARG A 144 -33.58 5.26 10.22
CA ARG A 144 -34.04 5.49 11.60
C ARG A 144 -35.20 4.58 11.97
N ARG A 145 -34.93 3.47 12.66
CA ARG A 145 -35.97 2.67 13.32
C ARG A 145 -36.58 3.47 14.49
N HIS A 146 -37.89 3.38 14.67
CA HIS A 146 -38.56 3.84 15.90
C HIS A 146 -38.17 2.90 17.06
N GLY A 147 -37.03 3.16 17.71
CA GLY A 147 -36.52 2.31 18.79
C GLY A 147 -34.99 2.31 18.98
N GLY A 148 -34.36 3.47 19.16
CA GLY A 148 -33.10 3.64 19.90
C GLY A 148 -31.77 3.09 19.32
N TRP A 149 -31.78 2.13 18.39
CA TRP A 149 -30.55 1.56 17.81
C TRP A 149 -30.39 1.93 16.34
N PHE A 150 -29.19 2.43 15.98
CA PHE A 150 -28.76 2.61 14.60
C PHE A 150 -28.22 1.27 14.08
N PRO A 151 -28.71 0.74 12.94
CA PRO A 151 -27.95 -0.25 12.18
C PRO A 151 -26.62 0.37 11.73
N GLY A 152 -25.57 -0.43 11.60
CA GLY A 152 -24.26 0.07 11.19
C GLY A 152 -24.09 0.22 9.67
N PRO A 153 -23.08 0.98 9.19
CA PRO A 153 -22.82 1.18 7.76
C PRO A 153 -22.40 -0.09 6.99
N ALA A 154 -22.04 -1.14 7.73
CA ALA A 154 -21.69 -2.46 7.21
C ALA A 154 -22.30 -3.54 8.11
N HIS A 155 -22.90 -4.59 7.52
CA HIS A 155 -23.44 -5.70 8.32
C HIS A 155 -22.31 -6.42 9.04
N ILE A 156 -22.38 -6.41 10.37
CA ILE A 156 -21.41 -7.04 11.29
C ILE A 156 -21.36 -8.56 11.05
N ASP A 157 -22.46 -9.17 10.63
CA ASP A 157 -22.62 -10.63 10.47
C ASP A 157 -22.22 -11.12 9.06
N ILE A 158 -22.61 -10.39 8.01
CA ILE A 158 -22.34 -10.78 6.61
C ILE A 158 -20.90 -10.49 6.20
N THR A 159 -20.31 -9.36 6.64
CA THR A 159 -18.96 -8.94 6.22
C THR A 159 -17.87 -9.98 6.55
N PRO A 160 -17.87 -10.60 7.76
CA PRO A 160 -16.97 -11.72 8.08
C PRO A 160 -17.12 -12.92 7.16
N VAL A 161 -18.36 -13.26 6.78
CA VAL A 161 -18.65 -14.40 5.90
C VAL A 161 -18.15 -14.14 4.47
N ILE A 162 -18.36 -12.94 3.93
CA ILE A 162 -17.83 -12.55 2.62
C ILE A 162 -16.29 -12.54 2.63
N ALA A 163 -15.66 -12.10 3.72
CA ALA A 163 -14.21 -12.15 3.89
C ALA A 163 -13.67 -13.58 3.95
N TYR A 164 -14.33 -14.46 4.72
CA TYR A 164 -14.05 -15.90 4.78
C TYR A 164 -14.12 -16.56 3.40
N VAL A 165 -15.25 -16.40 2.71
CA VAL A 165 -15.54 -16.92 1.36
C VAL A 165 -14.48 -16.47 0.35
N THR A 166 -14.12 -15.18 0.39
CA THR A 166 -13.08 -14.60 -0.47
C THR A 166 -11.70 -15.18 -0.17
N ALA A 167 -11.36 -15.34 1.11
CA ALA A 167 -10.05 -15.83 1.55
C ALA A 167 -9.84 -17.34 1.31
N VAL A 168 -10.86 -18.19 1.48
CA VAL A 168 -10.74 -19.64 1.24
C VAL A 168 -10.76 -19.98 -0.26
N ARG A 169 -11.24 -19.06 -1.12
CA ARG A 169 -11.39 -19.21 -2.58
C ARG A 169 -12.19 -20.47 -2.96
N LEU A 170 -13.52 -20.36 -2.93
CA LEU A 170 -14.46 -21.41 -3.35
C LEU A 170 -14.44 -21.79 -4.85
N GLY A 171 -13.58 -21.15 -5.65
CA GLY A 171 -13.43 -21.44 -7.08
C GLY A 171 -13.14 -22.92 -7.36
N GLY A 172 -13.94 -23.51 -8.24
CA GLY A 172 -13.90 -24.93 -8.59
C GLY A 172 -14.97 -25.81 -7.92
N ARG A 173 -15.83 -25.26 -7.03
CA ARG A 173 -16.95 -26.00 -6.43
C ARG A 173 -18.27 -25.23 -6.49
N ALA A 174 -18.91 -25.28 -7.66
CA ALA A 174 -20.15 -24.56 -7.96
C ALA A 174 -21.25 -24.73 -6.90
N ARG A 175 -21.47 -25.95 -6.36
CA ARG A 175 -22.52 -26.23 -5.36
C ARG A 175 -22.35 -25.40 -4.07
N TRP A 176 -21.17 -25.42 -3.45
CA TRP A 176 -20.89 -24.62 -2.26
C TRP A 176 -20.91 -23.12 -2.55
N GLN A 177 -20.45 -22.71 -3.73
CA GLN A 177 -20.53 -21.31 -4.15
C GLN A 177 -22.00 -20.85 -4.29
N MET A 178 -22.87 -21.65 -4.90
CA MET A 178 -24.30 -21.36 -5.05
C MET A 178 -25.00 -21.28 -3.69
N VAL A 179 -24.81 -22.27 -2.80
CA VAL A 179 -25.43 -22.25 -1.46
C VAL A 179 -25.02 -21.02 -0.67
N THR A 180 -23.72 -20.67 -0.66
CA THR A 180 -23.25 -19.49 0.08
C THR A 180 -23.78 -18.18 -0.50
N TRP A 181 -23.84 -18.02 -1.82
CA TRP A 181 -24.41 -16.81 -2.43
C TRP A 181 -25.94 -16.74 -2.31
N ALA A 182 -26.63 -17.88 -2.33
CA ALA A 182 -28.08 -17.94 -2.08
C ALA A 182 -28.41 -17.50 -0.65
N VAL A 183 -27.65 -17.97 0.34
CA VAL A 183 -27.78 -17.52 1.74
C VAL A 183 -27.47 -16.04 1.89
N ILE A 184 -26.35 -15.54 1.37
CA ILE A 184 -26.00 -14.11 1.44
C ILE A 184 -27.05 -13.23 0.72
N GLY A 185 -27.60 -13.71 -0.40
CA GLY A 185 -28.67 -13.04 -1.13
C GLY A 185 -29.99 -13.02 -0.37
N LEU A 186 -30.36 -14.14 0.26
CA LEU A 186 -31.52 -14.23 1.14
C LEU A 186 -31.39 -13.28 2.34
N ASP A 187 -30.20 -13.17 2.93
CA ASP A 187 -29.91 -12.26 4.04
C ASP A 187 -30.06 -10.80 3.63
N ALA A 188 -29.47 -10.43 2.49
CA ALA A 188 -29.59 -9.10 1.94
C ALA A 188 -31.06 -8.74 1.66
N VAL A 189 -31.84 -9.64 1.05
CA VAL A 189 -33.26 -9.41 0.77
C VAL A 189 -34.09 -9.32 2.05
N ALA A 190 -33.88 -10.22 3.01
CA ALA A 190 -34.60 -10.21 4.30
C ALA A 190 -34.29 -8.94 5.11
N SER A 191 -33.02 -8.53 5.16
CA SER A 191 -32.58 -7.33 5.88
C SER A 191 -33.02 -6.02 5.17
N LEU A 192 -33.07 -6.00 3.84
CA LEU A 192 -33.67 -4.89 3.07
C LEU A 192 -35.17 -4.78 3.33
N ALA A 193 -35.91 -5.90 3.26
CA ALA A 193 -37.34 -5.95 3.51
C ALA A 193 -37.72 -5.62 4.96
N ALA A 194 -36.85 -5.94 5.92
CA ALA A 194 -37.01 -5.55 7.31
C ALA A 194 -36.63 -4.07 7.60
N GLY A 195 -36.21 -3.31 6.58
CA GLY A 195 -35.70 -1.94 6.75
C GLY A 195 -34.44 -1.84 7.61
N ALA A 196 -33.72 -2.96 7.79
CA ALA A 196 -32.55 -3.06 8.66
C ALA A 196 -31.26 -2.57 7.99
N ILE A 197 -31.22 -2.55 6.65
CA ILE A 197 -30.07 -2.08 5.86
C ILE A 197 -30.55 -1.36 4.58
N THR A 198 -29.73 -0.45 4.05
CA THR A 198 -29.95 0.17 2.72
C THR A 198 -29.30 -0.63 1.59
N PRO A 199 -29.78 -0.53 0.33
CA PRO A 199 -29.14 -1.19 -0.82
C PRO A 199 -27.64 -0.84 -0.95
N LEU A 200 -27.30 0.42 -0.65
CA LEU A 200 -25.95 0.93 -0.70
C LEU A 200 -25.06 0.30 0.39
N ALA A 201 -25.59 0.10 1.59
CA ALA A 201 -24.89 -0.59 2.67
C ALA A 201 -24.70 -2.10 2.39
N VAL A 202 -25.63 -2.76 1.68
CA VAL A 202 -25.42 -4.15 1.19
C VAL A 202 -24.22 -4.22 0.24
N VAL A 203 -24.12 -3.31 -0.73
CA VAL A 203 -22.96 -3.25 -1.63
C VAL A 203 -21.68 -2.91 -0.85
N THR A 204 -21.75 -1.98 0.11
CA THR A 204 -20.60 -1.58 0.95
C THR A 204 -20.08 -2.77 1.79
N THR A 205 -20.97 -3.49 2.47
CA THR A 205 -20.72 -4.75 3.20
C THR A 205 -19.98 -5.76 2.31
N TYR A 206 -20.47 -5.98 1.09
CA TYR A 206 -19.84 -6.89 0.13
C TYR A 206 -18.42 -6.45 -0.26
N VAL A 207 -18.21 -5.17 -0.54
CA VAL A 207 -16.89 -4.68 -1.00
C VAL A 207 -15.88 -4.65 0.15
N ILE A 208 -16.29 -4.31 1.39
CA ILE A 208 -15.44 -4.39 2.59
C ILE A 208 -15.00 -5.84 2.84
N GLY A 209 -15.94 -6.80 2.83
CA GLY A 209 -15.63 -8.22 3.01
C GLY A 209 -14.63 -8.72 1.97
N ARG A 210 -14.80 -8.34 0.70
CA ARG A 210 -13.83 -8.67 -0.37
C ARG A 210 -12.48 -7.99 -0.19
N ALA A 211 -12.44 -6.73 0.23
CA ALA A 211 -11.19 -6.02 0.52
C ALA A 211 -10.39 -6.77 1.60
N VAL A 212 -11.01 -7.09 2.74
CA VAL A 212 -10.36 -7.82 3.84
C VAL A 212 -9.92 -9.22 3.39
N GLY A 213 -10.76 -9.95 2.66
CA GLY A 213 -10.40 -11.27 2.14
C GLY A 213 -9.17 -11.27 1.22
N TYR A 214 -9.06 -10.30 0.30
CA TYR A 214 -7.87 -10.16 -0.56
C TYR A 214 -6.65 -9.62 0.21
N ALA A 215 -6.83 -8.72 1.17
CA ALA A 215 -5.76 -8.25 2.04
C ALA A 215 -5.15 -9.41 2.85
N THR A 216 -5.98 -10.26 3.47
CA THR A 216 -5.52 -11.45 4.21
C THR A 216 -4.81 -12.45 3.29
N LEU A 217 -5.34 -12.71 2.09
CA LEU A 217 -4.68 -13.56 1.08
C LEU A 217 -3.30 -13.04 0.69
N TYR A 218 -3.14 -11.72 0.51
CA TYR A 218 -1.85 -11.12 0.17
C TYR A 218 -0.87 -11.11 1.36
N ALA A 219 -1.36 -10.83 2.57
CA ALA A 219 -0.55 -10.77 3.78
C ALA A 219 0.03 -12.16 4.16
N VAL A 220 -0.84 -13.17 4.26
CA VAL A 220 -0.46 -14.56 4.61
C VAL A 220 0.17 -15.30 3.42
N GLY A 221 -0.13 -14.88 2.20
CA GLY A 221 0.29 -15.55 0.97
C GLY A 221 -0.66 -16.69 0.58
N SER A 222 -0.98 -16.77 -0.70
CA SER A 222 -1.81 -17.83 -1.28
C SER A 222 -1.02 -19.14 -1.44
N PRO A 223 -1.67 -20.33 -1.47
CA PRO A 223 -1.02 -21.57 -1.88
C PRO A 223 -0.36 -21.40 -3.26
N ASN A 224 0.84 -21.96 -3.41
CA ASN A 224 1.52 -21.97 -4.70
C ASN A 224 0.83 -22.98 -5.63
N THR A 225 0.33 -22.50 -6.78
CA THR A 225 -0.31 -23.34 -7.82
C THR A 225 0.53 -23.42 -9.09
N ARG A 226 1.79 -22.98 -9.05
CA ARG A 226 2.72 -23.14 -10.16
C ARG A 226 2.98 -24.64 -10.37
N PRO A 227 2.91 -25.17 -11.60
CA PRO A 227 3.23 -26.57 -11.85
C PRO A 227 4.70 -26.81 -11.52
N ALA A 228 4.98 -27.89 -10.78
CA ALA A 228 6.34 -28.37 -10.54
C ALA A 228 7.00 -28.80 -11.85
N GLY A 229 8.34 -28.79 -11.92
CA GLY A 229 9.08 -29.13 -13.14
C GLY A 229 8.73 -30.50 -13.73
N ARG A 230 8.34 -31.50 -12.91
CA ARG A 230 7.79 -32.79 -13.42
C ARG A 230 6.57 -32.61 -14.33
N ALA A 231 5.65 -31.71 -14.00
CA ALA A 231 4.48 -31.42 -14.83
C ALA A 231 4.85 -30.64 -16.11
N VAL A 232 5.92 -29.84 -16.08
CA VAL A 232 6.53 -29.23 -17.28
C VAL A 232 7.09 -30.33 -18.18
N MET A 233 7.82 -31.32 -17.63
CA MET A 233 8.32 -32.46 -18.41
C MET A 233 7.17 -33.29 -19.01
N THR A 234 6.10 -33.56 -18.25
CA THR A 234 4.90 -34.22 -18.80
C THR A 234 4.27 -33.43 -19.96
N ALA A 235 4.31 -32.09 -19.91
CA ALA A 235 3.81 -31.25 -21.00
C ALA A 235 4.74 -31.25 -22.23
N LEU A 236 6.06 -31.41 -22.05
CA LEU A 236 7.01 -31.59 -23.16
C LEU A 236 6.81 -32.95 -23.87
N ARG A 237 6.68 -34.05 -23.11
CA ARG A 237 6.41 -35.40 -23.67
C ARG A 237 5.16 -35.42 -24.55
N ARG A 238 4.10 -34.68 -24.15
CA ARG A 238 2.86 -34.53 -24.93
C ARG A 238 3.03 -33.84 -26.28
N VAL A 239 4.12 -33.11 -26.52
CA VAL A 239 4.45 -32.46 -27.80
C VAL A 239 5.62 -33.18 -28.50
N GLY A 240 5.90 -34.44 -28.13
CA GLY A 240 6.96 -35.25 -28.74
C GLY A 240 8.38 -34.88 -28.30
N LEU A 241 8.54 -34.11 -27.21
CA LEU A 241 9.84 -33.76 -26.64
C LEU A 241 10.09 -34.56 -25.36
N ASP A 242 10.60 -35.79 -25.52
CA ASP A 242 10.87 -36.70 -24.42
C ASP A 242 12.14 -36.35 -23.64
N ALA A 243 12.01 -35.40 -22.72
CA ALA A 243 13.05 -35.06 -21.76
C ALA A 243 13.33 -36.23 -20.78
N VAL A 244 14.61 -36.53 -20.58
CA VAL A 244 15.14 -37.52 -19.63
C VAL A 244 15.66 -36.84 -18.36
N ARG A 245 16.37 -35.72 -18.54
CA ARG A 245 16.91 -34.90 -17.43
C ARG A 245 16.58 -33.44 -17.67
N ALA A 246 16.22 -32.71 -16.62
CA ALA A 246 16.08 -31.26 -16.68
C ALA A 246 16.68 -30.61 -15.44
N THR A 247 17.39 -29.50 -15.63
CA THR A 247 17.96 -28.67 -14.57
C THR A 247 17.33 -27.28 -14.64
N ARG A 248 16.99 -26.70 -13.49
CA ARG A 248 16.45 -25.34 -13.47
C ARG A 248 17.55 -24.32 -13.71
N THR A 249 17.49 -23.61 -14.83
CA THR A 249 18.45 -22.55 -15.17
C THR A 249 18.30 -21.36 -14.22
N SER A 250 19.40 -20.91 -13.64
CA SER A 250 19.43 -19.79 -12.71
C SER A 250 19.54 -18.46 -13.44
N GLY A 251 18.42 -17.74 -13.63
CA GLY A 251 18.48 -16.35 -14.06
C GLY A 251 17.25 -15.84 -14.83
N ASP A 252 16.37 -15.11 -14.13
CA ASP A 252 15.66 -14.00 -14.75
C ASP A 252 15.31 -12.94 -13.69
N PRO A 253 15.83 -11.70 -13.77
CA PRO A 253 15.46 -10.59 -12.88
C PRO A 253 13.97 -10.26 -12.88
N ASP A 254 13.22 -10.59 -13.94
CA ASP A 254 11.77 -10.38 -14.05
C ASP A 254 10.94 -11.59 -13.53
N GLY A 255 11.60 -12.66 -13.07
CA GLY A 255 10.98 -13.71 -12.21
C GLY A 255 10.52 -15.00 -12.90
N PHE A 256 10.75 -15.16 -14.20
CA PHE A 256 10.33 -16.33 -14.97
C PHE A 256 11.15 -17.60 -14.61
N ARG A 257 10.69 -18.77 -15.09
CA ARG A 257 11.34 -20.07 -14.82
C ARG A 257 11.91 -20.65 -16.10
N GLY A 258 13.24 -20.68 -16.21
CA GLY A 258 13.96 -21.42 -17.25
C GLY A 258 14.34 -22.82 -16.76
N TYR A 259 14.35 -23.79 -17.68
CA TYR A 259 14.88 -25.14 -17.48
C TYR A 259 15.72 -25.53 -18.71
N GLY A 260 16.96 -25.94 -18.51
CA GLY A 260 17.71 -26.68 -19.53
C GLY A 260 17.30 -28.14 -19.45
N ALA A 261 16.92 -28.75 -20.56
CA ALA A 261 16.49 -30.16 -20.60
C ALA A 261 17.22 -30.94 -21.69
N ILE A 262 17.57 -32.18 -21.38
CA ILE A 262 18.21 -33.14 -22.29
C ILE A 262 17.16 -34.16 -22.71
N LEU A 263 16.95 -34.28 -24.01
CA LEU A 263 16.02 -35.20 -24.66
C LEU A 263 16.62 -36.63 -24.74
N ALA A 264 15.75 -37.62 -24.94
CA ALA A 264 16.13 -39.02 -25.10
C ALA A 264 17.04 -39.29 -26.31
N ASP A 265 17.00 -38.41 -27.32
CA ASP A 265 17.88 -38.43 -28.50
C ASP A 265 19.24 -37.72 -28.27
N GLY A 266 19.51 -37.27 -27.04
CA GLY A 266 20.74 -36.57 -26.65
C GLY A 266 20.76 -35.07 -26.94
N ARG A 267 19.76 -34.51 -27.64
CA ARG A 267 19.70 -33.06 -27.89
C ARG A 267 19.36 -32.29 -26.63
N SER A 268 19.94 -31.10 -26.49
CA SER A 268 19.62 -30.16 -25.41
C SER A 268 18.63 -29.10 -25.89
N ILE A 269 17.69 -28.71 -25.02
CA ILE A 269 16.67 -27.69 -25.27
C ILE A 269 16.55 -26.73 -24.08
N ASP A 270 16.24 -25.47 -24.36
CA ASP A 270 15.97 -24.45 -23.34
C ASP A 270 14.46 -24.20 -23.23
N VAL A 271 13.90 -24.41 -22.04
CA VAL A 271 12.46 -24.37 -21.79
C VAL A 271 12.11 -23.20 -20.89
N THR A 272 11.40 -22.22 -21.43
CA THR A 272 10.89 -21.06 -20.69
C THR A 272 9.45 -21.29 -20.26
N VAL A 273 9.16 -21.16 -18.96
CA VAL A 273 7.82 -21.34 -18.37
C VAL A 273 7.24 -20.00 -17.91
N LEU A 274 6.11 -19.65 -18.51
CA LEU A 274 5.32 -18.45 -18.25
C LEU A 274 4.26 -18.74 -17.17
N ASP A 275 4.47 -18.27 -15.94
CA ASP A 275 3.50 -18.41 -14.84
C ASP A 275 2.41 -17.31 -14.86
N ARG A 276 1.13 -17.70 -14.71
CA ARG A 276 -0.04 -16.80 -14.77
C ARG A 276 -0.10 -15.76 -13.66
N ASP A 277 0.43 -16.07 -12.47
CA ASP A 277 0.41 -15.17 -11.31
C ASP A 277 1.34 -13.95 -11.51
N GLN A 278 2.43 -14.11 -12.25
CA GLN A 278 3.45 -13.09 -12.49
C GLN A 278 3.02 -12.01 -13.50
N GLN A 279 2.09 -12.31 -14.42
CA GLN A 279 1.58 -11.34 -15.40
C GLN A 279 0.99 -10.07 -14.76
N SER A 280 0.42 -10.22 -13.56
CA SER A 280 -0.13 -9.13 -12.74
C SER A 280 0.93 -8.29 -12.01
N ALA A 281 2.18 -8.77 -11.91
CA ALA A 281 3.26 -8.07 -11.22
C ALA A 281 3.53 -6.71 -11.86
N GLY A 282 3.68 -5.66 -11.04
CA GLY A 282 3.94 -4.31 -11.54
C GLY A 282 2.83 -3.68 -12.38
N LEU A 283 1.58 -4.18 -12.37
CA LEU A 283 0.46 -3.48 -13.02
C LEU A 283 0.31 -2.04 -12.50
N ILE A 284 0.37 -1.88 -11.17
CA ILE A 284 0.29 -0.59 -10.48
C ILE A 284 1.44 0.34 -10.89
N TYR A 285 2.67 -0.19 -10.93
CA TYR A 285 3.85 0.56 -11.41
C TYR A 285 3.70 1.00 -12.87
N ARG A 286 3.15 0.14 -13.73
CA ARG A 286 2.87 0.46 -15.15
C ARG A 286 1.79 1.52 -15.30
N LEU A 287 0.71 1.47 -14.50
CA LEU A 287 -0.35 2.48 -14.49
C LEU A 287 0.18 3.83 -14.00
N TRP A 288 0.97 3.83 -12.92
CA TRP A 288 1.61 5.03 -12.38
C TRP A 288 2.61 5.67 -13.36
N ARG A 289 3.43 4.86 -14.05
CA ARG A 289 4.33 5.34 -15.13
C ARG A 289 3.55 6.00 -16.27
N ARG A 290 2.36 5.48 -16.62
CA ARG A 290 1.48 6.07 -17.65
C ARG A 290 0.94 7.44 -17.26
N VAL A 291 0.62 7.66 -15.98
CA VAL A 291 0.15 8.97 -15.48
C VAL A 291 1.29 9.99 -15.43
N ARG A 292 2.52 9.55 -15.09
CA ARG A 292 3.67 10.44 -14.93
C ARG A 292 4.29 10.93 -16.25
N LEU A 293 4.38 10.08 -17.28
CA LEU A 293 5.12 10.38 -18.51
C LEU A 293 4.24 11.04 -19.58
N ARG A 294 4.73 12.13 -20.16
CA ARG A 294 4.12 12.79 -21.33
C ARG A 294 4.77 12.22 -22.60
N GLY A 295 3.99 11.62 -23.49
CA GLY A 295 4.48 10.93 -24.69
C GLY A 295 4.00 9.49 -24.78
N GLY A 296 3.36 9.14 -25.90
CA GLY A 296 2.65 7.88 -26.06
C GLY A 296 3.56 6.67 -26.21
N THR A 297 3.93 6.01 -25.10
CA THR A 297 4.45 4.63 -25.13
C THR A 297 3.29 3.64 -25.26
N PRO A 298 3.08 2.98 -26.43
CA PRO A 298 1.84 2.25 -26.66
C PRO A 298 1.75 0.90 -25.93
N ARG A 299 0.51 0.58 -25.53
CA ARG A 299 -0.13 -0.74 -25.63
C ARG A 299 0.63 -1.98 -25.11
N ARG A 300 1.21 -1.93 -23.90
CA ARG A 300 1.19 -3.14 -23.03
C ARG A 300 -0.19 -3.26 -22.36
N THR A 301 -1.15 -3.80 -23.11
CA THR A 301 -2.46 -4.25 -22.57
C THR A 301 -2.26 -5.41 -21.59
N ILE A 302 -3.24 -5.65 -20.72
CA ILE A 302 -3.27 -6.85 -19.88
C ILE A 302 -3.55 -8.02 -20.83
N ARG A 303 -2.55 -8.85 -21.11
CA ARG A 303 -2.66 -10.04 -21.96
C ARG A 303 -2.99 -11.25 -21.07
N SER A 304 -3.78 -12.18 -21.61
CA SER A 304 -3.92 -13.51 -21.03
C SER A 304 -2.62 -14.29 -21.20
N LEU A 305 -2.48 -15.39 -20.45
CA LEU A 305 -1.38 -16.34 -20.61
C LEU A 305 -1.27 -16.83 -22.06
N ARG A 306 -2.38 -17.30 -22.62
CA ARG A 306 -2.49 -17.70 -24.02
C ARG A 306 -2.06 -16.61 -25.01
N ARG A 307 -2.51 -15.36 -24.83
CA ARG A 307 -2.10 -14.24 -25.71
C ARG A 307 -0.63 -13.82 -25.52
N SER A 308 -0.01 -14.18 -24.40
CA SER A 308 1.42 -13.96 -24.17
C SER A 308 2.22 -15.04 -24.89
N LEU A 309 1.80 -16.31 -24.79
CA LEU A 309 2.33 -17.44 -25.53
C LEU A 309 2.24 -17.21 -27.05
N GLU A 310 1.04 -16.93 -27.56
CA GLU A 310 0.78 -16.66 -28.99
C GLU A 310 1.68 -15.54 -29.55
N GLN A 311 1.93 -14.48 -28.78
CA GLN A 311 2.77 -13.36 -29.23
C GLN A 311 4.27 -13.68 -29.17
N GLU A 312 4.73 -14.44 -28.17
CA GLU A 312 6.13 -14.88 -28.12
C GLU A 312 6.43 -15.88 -29.25
N SER A 313 5.51 -16.83 -29.51
CA SER A 313 5.60 -17.73 -30.67
C SER A 313 5.62 -16.95 -31.99
N LEU A 314 4.71 -16.00 -32.18
CA LEU A 314 4.67 -15.17 -33.38
C LEU A 314 5.96 -14.37 -33.57
N MET A 315 6.52 -13.80 -32.50
CA MET A 315 7.79 -13.07 -32.56
C MET A 315 8.96 -14.01 -32.90
N ALA A 316 9.01 -15.21 -32.32
CA ALA A 316 10.05 -16.20 -32.63
C ALA A 316 9.98 -16.65 -34.09
N TYR A 317 8.80 -16.99 -34.61
CA TYR A 317 8.63 -17.35 -36.02
C TYR A 317 8.92 -16.16 -36.96
N ALA A 318 8.49 -14.94 -36.62
CA ALA A 318 8.80 -13.76 -37.44
C ALA A 318 10.29 -13.41 -37.44
N THR A 319 11.00 -13.59 -36.33
CA THR A 319 12.45 -13.37 -36.22
C THR A 319 13.22 -14.40 -37.03
N ALA A 320 12.85 -15.68 -36.95
CA ALA A 320 13.42 -16.74 -37.77
C ALA A 320 13.13 -16.57 -39.27
N ALA A 321 11.91 -16.13 -39.64
CA ALA A 321 11.55 -15.85 -41.03
C ALA A 321 12.22 -14.59 -41.61
N ALA A 322 12.73 -13.70 -40.76
CA ALA A 322 13.56 -12.56 -41.12
C ALA A 322 15.06 -12.90 -41.24
N ASP A 323 15.43 -14.18 -41.14
CA ASP A 323 16.82 -14.69 -41.10
C ASP A 323 17.70 -14.01 -40.04
N ALA A 324 17.08 -13.51 -38.96
CA ALA A 324 17.80 -13.00 -37.80
C ALA A 324 18.17 -14.17 -36.89
N ALA A 325 19.44 -14.26 -36.48
CA ALA A 325 19.92 -15.34 -35.63
C ALA A 325 19.17 -15.34 -34.29
N THR A 326 18.37 -16.38 -34.07
CA THR A 326 17.61 -16.67 -32.84
C THR A 326 17.60 -18.19 -32.65
N PRO A 327 17.61 -18.71 -31.41
CA PRO A 327 17.33 -20.12 -31.18
C PRO A 327 15.97 -20.50 -31.76
N ARG A 328 15.90 -21.66 -32.42
CA ARG A 328 14.67 -22.11 -33.08
C ARG A 328 13.63 -22.50 -32.04
N LEU A 329 12.40 -21.97 -32.15
CA LEU A 329 11.26 -22.42 -31.35
C LEU A 329 10.82 -23.81 -31.84
N LEU A 330 10.94 -24.81 -30.96
CA LEU A 330 10.62 -26.21 -31.24
C LEU A 330 9.17 -26.55 -30.90
N ALA A 331 8.68 -26.08 -29.75
CA ALA A 331 7.33 -26.40 -29.26
C ALA A 331 6.77 -25.34 -28.30
N THR A 332 5.45 -25.27 -28.21
CA THR A 332 4.73 -24.51 -27.18
C THR A 332 3.56 -25.32 -26.62
N SER A 333 3.31 -25.24 -25.32
CA SER A 333 2.28 -26.05 -24.66
C SER A 333 1.70 -25.37 -23.40
N GLU A 334 0.44 -25.65 -23.07
CA GLU A 334 -0.15 -25.23 -21.78
C GLU A 334 0.16 -26.26 -20.68
N VAL A 335 0.62 -25.79 -19.52
CA VAL A 335 1.02 -26.62 -18.37
C VAL A 335 -0.04 -26.50 -17.28
N GLY A 336 -1.16 -27.20 -17.49
CA GLY A 336 -2.35 -27.04 -16.66
C GLY A 336 -3.03 -25.68 -16.86
N SER A 337 -3.74 -25.18 -15.84
CA SER A 337 -4.52 -23.93 -15.95
C SER A 337 -3.77 -22.64 -15.56
N GLU A 338 -2.52 -22.76 -15.08
CA GLU A 338 -1.79 -21.69 -14.39
C GLU A 338 -0.40 -21.37 -14.99
N ALA A 339 0.08 -22.13 -15.98
CA ALA A 339 1.32 -21.80 -16.70
C ALA A 339 1.31 -22.31 -18.15
N ALA A 340 2.21 -21.79 -18.97
CA ALA A 340 2.50 -22.28 -20.32
C ALA A 340 4.02 -22.39 -20.50
N LEU A 341 4.47 -23.22 -21.44
CA LEU A 341 5.88 -23.38 -21.79
C LEU A 341 6.15 -23.04 -23.25
N LEU A 342 7.37 -22.58 -23.52
CA LEU A 342 8.01 -22.55 -24.82
C LEU A 342 9.32 -23.32 -24.73
N ALA A 343 9.59 -24.19 -25.70
CA ALA A 343 10.83 -24.95 -25.81
C ALA A 343 11.59 -24.49 -27.04
N TYR A 344 12.81 -23.99 -26.82
CA TYR A 344 13.75 -23.56 -27.84
C TYR A 344 14.89 -24.57 -27.97
N GLU A 345 15.54 -24.60 -29.12
CA GLU A 345 16.83 -25.25 -29.31
C GLU A 345 17.89 -24.64 -28.38
N HIS A 346 18.70 -25.47 -27.70
CA HIS A 346 19.77 -24.96 -26.84
C HIS A 346 20.97 -24.49 -27.67
N VAL A 347 21.37 -23.24 -27.50
CA VAL A 347 22.58 -22.67 -28.12
C VAL A 347 23.64 -22.49 -27.03
N PRO A 348 24.78 -23.21 -27.08
CA PRO A 348 25.82 -23.07 -26.06
C PRO A 348 26.55 -21.73 -26.21
N GLY A 349 26.62 -20.95 -25.13
CA GLY A 349 27.21 -19.61 -25.15
C GLY A 349 27.03 -18.87 -23.82
N CYS A 350 27.37 -17.58 -23.80
CA CYS A 350 27.09 -16.69 -22.67
C CYS A 350 26.53 -15.35 -23.17
N THR A 351 25.87 -14.60 -22.28
CA THR A 351 25.24 -13.32 -22.70
C THR A 351 26.27 -12.21 -22.88
N LEU A 352 25.92 -11.18 -23.68
CA LEU A 352 26.76 -9.99 -23.89
C LEU A 352 27.09 -9.24 -22.58
N ALA A 353 26.28 -9.45 -21.54
CA ALA A 353 26.50 -8.94 -20.19
C ALA A 353 27.56 -9.73 -19.39
N GLU A 354 27.75 -11.02 -19.69
CA GLU A 354 28.64 -11.95 -18.98
C GLU A 354 29.99 -12.16 -19.68
N LEU A 355 30.11 -11.78 -20.95
CA LEU A 355 31.37 -11.86 -21.69
C LEU A 355 32.52 -11.11 -20.97
N PRO A 356 33.76 -11.63 -21.01
CA PRO A 356 34.93 -10.86 -20.63
C PRO A 356 35.15 -9.68 -21.60
N GLU A 357 35.84 -8.63 -21.17
CA GLU A 357 36.03 -7.41 -21.97
C GLU A 357 36.94 -7.66 -23.19
N GLU A 358 37.88 -8.60 -23.06
CA GLU A 358 38.82 -9.04 -24.09
C GLU A 358 38.12 -9.76 -25.25
N ALA A 359 36.99 -10.43 -24.99
CA ALA A 359 36.19 -11.11 -26.01
C ALA A 359 35.20 -10.17 -26.74
N LEU A 360 35.10 -8.91 -26.31
CA LEU A 360 34.22 -7.92 -26.92
C LEU A 360 34.94 -7.27 -28.12
N THR A 361 35.05 -7.97 -29.25
CA THR A 361 35.75 -7.47 -30.47
C THR A 361 34.86 -6.55 -31.32
N ASP A 362 35.44 -5.80 -32.26
CA ASP A 362 34.67 -4.91 -33.15
C ASP A 362 33.79 -5.71 -34.12
N GLU A 363 34.26 -6.87 -34.59
CA GLU A 363 33.49 -7.77 -35.46
C GLU A 363 32.24 -8.29 -34.75
N LEU A 364 32.34 -8.62 -33.45
CA LEU A 364 31.19 -9.01 -32.64
C LEU A 364 30.20 -7.85 -32.49
N LEU A 365 30.68 -6.63 -32.23
CA LEU A 365 29.81 -5.45 -32.13
C LEU A 365 29.09 -5.17 -33.45
N VAL A 366 29.80 -5.20 -34.58
CA VAL A 366 29.25 -5.09 -35.94
C VAL A 366 28.20 -6.17 -36.21
N ALA A 367 28.45 -7.42 -35.82
CA ALA A 367 27.46 -8.50 -35.95
C ALA A 367 26.20 -8.26 -35.08
N VAL A 368 26.36 -7.74 -33.87
CA VAL A 368 25.24 -7.36 -32.98
C VAL A 368 24.42 -6.19 -33.57
N TRP A 369 25.07 -5.21 -34.19
CA TRP A 369 24.37 -4.17 -34.94
C TRP A 369 23.65 -4.71 -36.18
N GLY A 370 24.22 -5.72 -36.85
CA GLY A 370 23.61 -6.43 -37.96
C GLY A 370 22.27 -7.08 -37.59
N LEU A 371 22.18 -7.69 -36.41
CA LEU A 371 20.91 -8.23 -35.89
C LEU A 371 19.84 -7.14 -35.74
N LEU A 372 20.18 -6.00 -35.14
CA LEU A 372 19.26 -4.87 -35.00
C LEU A 372 18.86 -4.31 -36.38
N GLY A 373 19.79 -4.21 -37.33
CA GLY A 373 19.51 -3.79 -38.70
C GLY A 373 18.53 -4.73 -39.42
N THR A 374 18.70 -6.05 -39.27
CA THR A 374 17.74 -7.04 -39.81
C THR A 374 16.36 -6.92 -39.15
N LEU A 375 16.28 -6.80 -37.81
CA LEU A 375 15.00 -6.54 -37.14
C LEU A 375 14.31 -5.27 -37.66
N GLN A 376 15.06 -4.17 -37.81
CA GLN A 376 14.53 -2.89 -38.29
C GLN A 376 14.02 -2.97 -39.73
N ARG A 377 14.75 -3.62 -40.65
CA ARG A 377 14.32 -3.87 -42.04
C ARG A 377 12.99 -4.63 -42.10
N HIS A 378 12.82 -5.65 -41.26
CA HIS A 378 11.58 -6.44 -41.17
C HIS A 378 10.51 -5.84 -40.24
N ARG A 379 10.68 -4.59 -39.78
CA ARG A 379 9.75 -3.88 -38.88
C ARG A 379 9.44 -4.68 -37.61
N LEU A 380 10.44 -5.36 -37.05
CA LEU A 380 10.38 -6.10 -35.80
C LEU A 380 11.04 -5.27 -34.68
N ALA A 381 10.35 -5.10 -33.56
CA ALA A 381 10.93 -4.52 -32.35
C ALA A 381 11.04 -5.59 -31.26
N HIS A 382 12.20 -5.69 -30.61
CA HIS A 382 12.47 -6.61 -29.50
C HIS A 382 11.86 -6.10 -28.19
N ARG A 383 11.84 -4.77 -28.00
CA ARG A 383 11.21 -4.03 -26.88
C ARG A 383 11.86 -4.24 -25.51
N ARG A 384 12.96 -5.00 -25.46
CA ARG A 384 13.83 -5.27 -24.30
C ARG A 384 15.24 -5.69 -24.78
N LEU A 385 15.78 -4.99 -25.79
CA LEU A 385 17.07 -5.32 -26.41
C LEU A 385 18.25 -4.90 -25.51
N VAL A 386 18.46 -5.66 -24.43
CA VAL A 386 19.49 -5.46 -23.41
C VAL A 386 20.67 -6.41 -23.62
N ALA A 387 21.80 -6.17 -22.95
CA ALA A 387 22.97 -7.07 -23.02
C ALA A 387 22.65 -8.51 -22.58
N GLU A 388 21.71 -8.70 -21.64
CA GLU A 388 21.23 -10.04 -21.25
C GLU A 388 20.33 -10.73 -22.31
N SER A 389 19.90 -10.02 -23.36
CA SER A 389 19.06 -10.56 -24.44
C SER A 389 19.83 -10.90 -25.72
N VAL A 390 21.15 -10.70 -25.71
CA VAL A 390 22.07 -11.08 -26.79
C VAL A 390 22.97 -12.19 -26.26
N LEU A 391 22.79 -13.39 -26.80
CA LEU A 391 23.60 -14.57 -26.50
C LEU A 391 24.72 -14.68 -27.53
N VAL A 392 25.97 -14.84 -27.12
CA VAL A 392 27.09 -15.09 -28.04
C VAL A 392 27.41 -16.57 -28.03
N GLY A 393 27.11 -17.21 -29.16
CA GLY A 393 27.30 -18.64 -29.38
C GLY A 393 28.70 -19.01 -29.90
N PRO A 394 28.89 -20.25 -30.36
CA PRO A 394 30.18 -20.74 -30.83
C PRO A 394 30.67 -19.94 -32.05
N GLY A 395 31.97 -19.66 -32.10
CA GLY A 395 32.56 -18.86 -33.16
C GLY A 395 32.18 -17.37 -33.14
N GLY A 396 31.75 -16.84 -31.98
CA GLY A 396 31.50 -15.40 -31.81
C GLY A 396 30.22 -14.89 -32.48
N ARG A 397 29.32 -15.78 -32.91
CA ARG A 397 28.06 -15.37 -33.55
C ARG A 397 27.03 -14.94 -32.50
N PRO A 398 26.46 -13.72 -32.59
CA PRO A 398 25.40 -13.29 -31.70
C PRO A 398 24.05 -13.86 -32.11
N TYR A 399 23.21 -14.16 -31.12
CA TYR A 399 21.84 -14.66 -31.23
C TYR A 399 20.92 -13.82 -30.34
N LEU A 400 19.71 -13.53 -30.83
CA LEU A 400 18.67 -12.88 -30.05
C LEU A 400 17.93 -13.91 -29.19
N ILE A 401 17.77 -13.60 -27.91
CA ILE A 401 16.91 -14.34 -26.96
C ILE A 401 15.94 -13.35 -26.28
N ASP A 402 15.04 -13.83 -25.41
CA ASP A 402 14.06 -12.97 -24.71
C ASP A 402 13.06 -12.24 -25.64
N LEU A 403 12.53 -12.94 -26.65
CA LEU A 403 11.60 -12.38 -27.64
C LEU A 403 10.17 -12.08 -27.11
N ARG A 404 9.86 -12.44 -25.86
CA ARG A 404 8.50 -12.37 -25.25
C ARG A 404 7.88 -10.97 -25.20
N THR A 405 8.69 -9.91 -25.22
CA THR A 405 8.19 -8.53 -25.25
C THR A 405 8.04 -7.96 -26.66
N GLY A 406 8.45 -8.71 -27.68
CA GLY A 406 8.57 -8.25 -29.04
C GLY A 406 7.24 -7.86 -29.70
N GLU A 407 7.36 -7.06 -30.74
CA GLU A 407 6.26 -6.44 -31.48
C GLU A 407 6.54 -6.52 -32.98
N THR A 408 5.72 -7.29 -33.69
CA THR A 408 5.69 -7.36 -35.15
C THR A 408 4.98 -6.12 -35.73
N ALA A 409 5.36 -5.69 -36.94
CA ALA A 409 4.87 -4.45 -37.56
C ALA A 409 5.06 -3.21 -36.67
N ALA A 410 6.24 -3.12 -36.05
CA ALA A 410 6.61 -2.06 -35.13
C ALA A 410 6.64 -0.68 -35.81
N GLY A 411 6.17 0.34 -35.09
CA GLY A 411 6.31 1.75 -35.48
C GLY A 411 7.71 2.30 -35.17
N ASP A 412 8.11 3.37 -35.84
CA ASP A 412 9.49 3.91 -35.80
C ASP A 412 9.98 4.23 -34.39
N LEU A 413 9.08 4.72 -33.52
CA LEU A 413 9.40 4.98 -32.12
C LEU A 413 9.85 3.73 -31.37
N ALA A 414 9.28 2.55 -31.65
CA ALA A 414 9.70 1.30 -31.01
C ALA A 414 11.10 0.87 -31.49
N LEU A 415 11.36 0.97 -32.80
CA LEU A 415 12.66 0.66 -33.40
C LEU A 415 13.78 1.59 -32.87
N ARG A 416 13.48 2.89 -32.73
CA ARG A 416 14.41 3.89 -32.15
C ARG A 416 14.62 3.71 -30.65
N ILE A 417 13.63 3.20 -29.91
CA ILE A 417 13.79 2.83 -28.49
C ILE A 417 14.76 1.65 -28.35
N ASP A 418 14.62 0.61 -29.17
CA ASP A 418 15.52 -0.56 -29.13
C ASP A 418 16.95 -0.17 -29.55
N LEU A 419 17.12 0.75 -30.52
CA LEU A 419 18.42 1.33 -30.84
C LEU A 419 19.01 2.13 -29.67
N ALA A 420 18.25 3.05 -29.05
CA ALA A 420 18.72 3.81 -27.90
C ALA A 420 19.07 2.91 -26.69
N GLN A 421 18.34 1.79 -26.54
CA GLN A 421 18.56 0.78 -25.51
C GLN A 421 19.88 0.03 -25.75
N LEU A 422 20.04 -0.60 -26.92
CA LEU A 422 21.25 -1.36 -27.27
C LEU A 422 22.49 -0.46 -27.31
N LEU A 423 22.39 0.76 -27.86
CA LEU A 423 23.49 1.73 -27.86
C LEU A 423 23.94 2.12 -26.45
N THR A 424 23.01 2.17 -25.50
CA THR A 424 23.39 2.42 -24.11
C THR A 424 24.05 1.20 -23.45
N ASP A 425 23.55 -0.01 -23.69
CA ASP A 425 24.11 -1.23 -23.09
C ASP A 425 25.46 -1.63 -23.72
N VAL A 426 25.66 -1.40 -25.03
CA VAL A 426 26.97 -1.54 -25.69
C VAL A 426 27.93 -0.46 -25.20
N ALA A 427 27.50 0.80 -25.06
CA ALA A 427 28.36 1.85 -24.51
C ALA A 427 28.78 1.58 -23.05
N LEU A 428 27.93 0.94 -22.24
CA LEU A 428 28.26 0.51 -20.87
C LEU A 428 29.37 -0.55 -20.81
N ARG A 429 29.66 -1.22 -21.94
CA ARG A 429 30.60 -2.36 -22.04
C ARG A 429 31.84 -2.05 -22.89
N ALA A 430 31.67 -1.29 -23.98
CA ALA A 430 32.72 -0.95 -24.95
C ALA A 430 33.19 0.52 -24.86
N GLY A 431 32.52 1.35 -24.06
CA GLY A 431 32.70 2.80 -24.07
C GLY A 431 31.87 3.51 -25.17
N PRO A 432 31.62 4.83 -25.03
CA PRO A 432 30.70 5.56 -25.90
C PRO A 432 31.20 5.71 -27.35
N GLU A 433 32.50 5.93 -27.55
CA GLU A 433 33.11 6.12 -28.87
C GLU A 433 33.01 4.85 -29.72
N ARG A 434 33.52 3.73 -29.19
CA ARG A 434 33.53 2.43 -29.84
C ARG A 434 32.12 1.91 -30.15
N ALA A 435 31.17 2.13 -29.23
CA ALA A 435 29.76 1.80 -29.44
C ALA A 435 29.13 2.61 -30.58
N VAL A 436 29.41 3.92 -30.65
CA VAL A 436 28.86 4.79 -31.71
C VAL A 436 29.52 4.54 -33.06
N ARG A 437 30.84 4.32 -33.12
CA ARG A 437 31.58 3.98 -34.34
C ARG A 437 31.03 2.72 -35.01
N THR A 438 31.03 1.60 -34.28
CA THR A 438 30.56 0.30 -34.81
C THR A 438 29.07 0.33 -35.18
N ALA A 439 28.25 1.11 -34.47
CA ALA A 439 26.84 1.28 -34.82
C ALA A 439 26.65 2.12 -36.09
N ALA A 440 27.50 3.13 -36.32
CA ALA A 440 27.42 4.01 -37.48
C ALA A 440 27.81 3.28 -38.78
N GLU A 441 28.78 2.37 -38.74
CA GLU A 441 29.16 1.52 -39.88
C GLU A 441 28.00 0.67 -40.40
N VAL A 442 27.13 0.17 -39.51
CA VAL A 442 26.07 -0.78 -39.87
C VAL A 442 24.70 -0.13 -40.07
N LEU A 443 24.33 0.82 -39.20
CA LEU A 443 22.99 1.42 -39.19
C LEU A 443 22.95 2.82 -39.83
N GLY A 444 24.11 3.40 -40.12
CA GLY A 444 24.26 4.76 -40.61
C GLY A 444 24.04 5.84 -39.54
N PRO A 445 24.64 7.04 -39.73
CA PRO A 445 24.56 8.13 -38.76
C PRO A 445 23.14 8.68 -38.56
N GLU A 446 22.25 8.55 -39.54
CA GLU A 446 20.88 9.07 -39.48
C GLU A 446 19.97 8.27 -38.53
N SER A 447 20.18 6.95 -38.47
CA SER A 447 19.52 6.08 -37.51
C SER A 447 19.90 6.46 -36.08
N LEU A 448 21.19 6.72 -35.84
CA LEU A 448 21.73 7.15 -34.54
C LEU A 448 21.20 8.52 -34.13
N ALA A 449 21.21 9.47 -35.05
CA ALA A 449 20.60 10.80 -34.87
C ALA A 449 19.13 10.71 -34.41
N GLY A 450 18.34 9.85 -35.05
CA GLY A 450 16.94 9.60 -34.69
C GLY A 450 16.72 9.04 -33.28
N ALA A 451 17.75 8.48 -32.65
CA ALA A 451 17.72 7.92 -31.28
C ALA A 451 18.17 8.91 -30.19
N VAL A 452 18.87 10.02 -30.52
CA VAL A 452 19.40 10.99 -29.54
C VAL A 452 18.37 11.48 -28.51
N PRO A 453 17.13 11.87 -28.88
CA PRO A 453 16.11 12.30 -27.92
C PRO A 453 15.69 11.21 -26.92
N LEU A 454 15.91 9.93 -27.27
CA LEU A 454 15.52 8.75 -26.48
C LEU A 454 16.64 8.23 -25.57
N LEU A 455 17.87 8.73 -25.70
CA LEU A 455 19.02 8.43 -24.83
C LEU A 455 18.85 9.06 -23.43
N GLN A 456 17.71 8.82 -22.78
CA GLN A 456 17.35 9.33 -21.47
C GLN A 456 17.07 8.18 -20.50
N LYS A 457 17.49 8.34 -19.23
CA LYS A 457 17.29 7.33 -18.18
C LYS A 457 15.82 6.87 -18.04
N VAL A 458 14.85 7.71 -18.37
CA VAL A 458 13.41 7.42 -18.29
C VAL A 458 12.92 6.39 -19.32
N VAL A 459 13.55 6.32 -20.51
CA VAL A 459 13.19 5.40 -21.58
C VAL A 459 13.68 3.98 -21.26
N LEU A 460 14.93 3.90 -20.79
CA LEU A 460 15.74 2.68 -20.66
C LEU A 460 15.22 1.63 -19.65
N ALA A 461 15.65 0.39 -19.90
CA ALA A 461 15.42 -0.79 -19.07
C ALA A 461 15.87 -0.62 -17.61
N ARG A 462 15.41 -1.51 -16.73
CA ARG A 462 15.69 -1.41 -15.29
C ARG A 462 17.15 -1.78 -14.96
N SER A 463 17.71 -2.78 -15.65
CA SER A 463 19.12 -3.19 -15.56
C SER A 463 20.05 -2.04 -15.98
N THR A 464 19.91 -1.55 -17.20
CA THR A 464 20.65 -0.39 -17.75
C THR A 464 20.58 0.84 -16.85
N ARG A 465 19.39 1.21 -16.34
CA ARG A 465 19.23 2.31 -15.38
C ARG A 465 19.99 2.10 -14.06
N ALA A 466 20.18 0.85 -13.63
CA ALA A 466 20.94 0.54 -12.43
C ALA A 466 22.46 0.63 -12.70
N ALA A 467 22.92 0.17 -13.87
CA ALA A 467 24.30 0.35 -14.32
C ALA A 467 24.67 1.84 -14.47
N LEU A 468 23.81 2.64 -15.14
CA LEU A 468 23.90 4.11 -15.28
C LEU A 468 23.79 4.92 -13.96
N ARG A 469 23.84 4.28 -12.79
CA ARG A 469 24.07 4.97 -11.51
C ARG A 469 25.55 5.03 -11.15
N ARG A 470 26.34 4.07 -11.63
CA ARG A 470 27.79 4.02 -11.46
C ARG A 470 28.45 5.03 -12.40
N ASP A 471 28.11 4.97 -13.69
CA ASP A 471 28.49 5.98 -14.67
C ASP A 471 27.34 6.98 -14.90
N LYS A 472 27.60 8.25 -14.54
CA LYS A 472 26.66 9.36 -14.77
C LYS A 472 26.92 10.10 -16.09
N GLY A 473 28.13 9.99 -16.65
CA GLY A 473 28.60 10.71 -17.83
C GLY A 473 28.36 9.96 -19.16
N LEU A 474 28.18 8.63 -19.12
CA LEU A 474 28.01 7.80 -20.32
C LEU A 474 27.01 8.35 -21.34
N LEU A 475 25.79 8.70 -20.92
CA LEU A 475 24.74 9.18 -21.83
C LEU A 475 25.09 10.52 -22.48
N SER A 476 25.88 11.37 -21.82
CA SER A 476 26.44 12.57 -22.44
C SER A 476 27.55 12.22 -23.44
N GLY A 477 28.42 11.27 -23.10
CA GLY A 477 29.48 10.78 -24.01
C GLY A 477 28.93 10.16 -25.29
N VAL A 478 27.91 9.30 -25.21
CA VAL A 478 27.26 8.71 -26.39
C VAL A 478 26.64 9.79 -27.29
N ARG A 479 26.00 10.82 -26.71
CA ARG A 479 25.44 11.94 -27.48
C ARG A 479 26.52 12.80 -28.13
N GLU A 480 27.64 13.03 -27.45
CA GLU A 480 28.79 13.75 -28.01
C GLU A 480 29.33 13.01 -29.24
N GLN A 481 29.54 11.70 -29.13
CA GLN A 481 30.06 10.89 -30.23
C GLN A 481 29.11 10.87 -31.44
N ILE A 482 27.79 10.84 -31.22
CA ILE A 482 26.82 10.99 -32.33
C ILE A 482 26.86 12.40 -32.93
N ARG A 483 27.06 13.45 -32.12
CA ARG A 483 27.21 14.84 -32.59
C ARG A 483 28.50 15.06 -33.38
N ILE A 484 29.59 14.39 -33.04
CA ILE A 484 30.84 14.41 -33.83
C ILE A 484 30.56 13.85 -35.24
N LEU A 485 29.77 12.79 -35.36
CA LEU A 485 29.37 12.22 -36.66
C LEU A 485 28.35 13.08 -37.44
N ARG A 486 27.47 13.83 -36.76
CA ARG A 486 26.50 14.77 -37.39
C ARG A 486 26.36 16.06 -36.55
N PRO A 487 27.16 17.11 -36.83
CA PRO A 487 27.18 18.35 -36.03
C PRO A 487 25.87 19.15 -36.00
N GLU A 488 25.01 19.00 -37.01
CA GLU A 488 23.78 19.81 -37.21
C GLU A 488 22.67 19.55 -36.17
N ILE A 489 22.85 18.59 -35.24
CA ILE A 489 21.76 18.05 -34.43
C ILE A 489 21.83 18.56 -32.99
N ALA A 490 21.37 19.79 -32.79
CA ALA A 490 21.11 20.40 -31.49
C ALA A 490 19.81 19.86 -30.85
N ALA A 491 19.77 18.56 -30.52
CA ALA A 491 18.61 17.95 -29.87
C ALA A 491 18.60 18.24 -28.36
N GLU A 492 17.92 19.32 -27.95
CA GLU A 492 17.60 19.56 -26.54
C GLU A 492 16.86 18.35 -25.92
N PRO A 493 17.21 17.93 -24.70
CA PRO A 493 16.55 16.78 -24.07
C PRO A 493 15.13 17.15 -23.65
N ALA A 494 14.14 16.63 -24.40
CA ALA A 494 12.73 16.76 -24.07
C ALA A 494 12.45 16.41 -22.60
N GLN A 495 11.94 17.36 -21.83
CA GLN A 495 11.64 17.17 -20.40
C GLN A 495 10.38 16.31 -20.23
N LEU A 496 10.57 15.01 -19.95
CA LEU A 496 9.48 14.04 -19.81
C LEU A 496 8.82 14.02 -18.40
N ASP A 497 9.32 14.82 -17.45
CA ASP A 497 8.77 14.90 -16.08
C ASP A 497 7.72 16.01 -15.96
N ARG A 498 6.44 15.62 -15.90
CA ARG A 498 5.31 16.56 -15.89
C ARG A 498 5.22 17.43 -14.62
N PHE A 499 5.66 16.91 -13.47
CA PHE A 499 5.68 17.61 -12.17
C PHE A 499 6.75 17.06 -11.23
N SER A 500 7.34 17.92 -10.39
CA SER A 500 8.16 17.47 -9.26
C SER A 500 7.30 16.76 -8.20
N PRO A 501 7.68 15.57 -7.70
CA PRO A 501 6.94 14.87 -6.64
C PRO A 501 6.77 15.69 -5.36
N ARG A 502 7.73 16.58 -5.07
CA ARG A 502 7.70 17.46 -3.89
C ARG A 502 6.57 18.50 -4.01
N THR A 503 6.46 19.14 -5.17
CA THR A 503 5.39 20.11 -5.49
C THR A 503 4.02 19.45 -5.48
N LEU A 504 3.89 18.24 -6.05
CA LEU A 504 2.63 17.51 -6.07
C LEU A 504 2.13 17.18 -4.66
N VAL A 505 3.02 16.72 -3.77
CA VAL A 505 2.67 16.45 -2.37
C VAL A 505 2.29 17.73 -1.63
N SER A 506 3.03 18.84 -1.80
CA SER A 506 2.70 20.10 -1.12
C SER A 506 1.37 20.70 -1.60
N VAL A 507 1.05 20.59 -2.90
CA VAL A 507 -0.23 21.06 -3.46
C VAL A 507 -1.38 20.18 -2.96
N ILE A 508 -1.26 18.85 -3.03
CA ILE A 508 -2.31 17.94 -2.52
C ILE A 508 -2.55 18.16 -1.02
N ALA A 509 -1.50 18.27 -0.21
CA ALA A 509 -1.62 18.53 1.23
C ALA A 509 -2.24 19.91 1.52
N GLY A 510 -1.83 20.95 0.80
CA GLY A 510 -2.40 22.30 0.92
C GLY A 510 -3.88 22.35 0.53
N THR A 511 -4.26 21.75 -0.60
CA THR A 511 -5.66 21.70 -1.06
C THR A 511 -6.55 20.86 -0.14
N ALA A 512 -6.08 19.69 0.31
CA ALA A 512 -6.80 18.88 1.28
C ALA A 512 -6.98 19.61 2.62
N GLY A 513 -5.93 20.28 3.11
CA GLY A 513 -6.01 21.11 4.31
C GLY A 513 -7.01 22.27 4.16
N ALA A 514 -6.94 23.01 3.06
CA ALA A 514 -7.87 24.11 2.78
C ALA A 514 -9.33 23.64 2.69
N TYR A 515 -9.60 22.53 2.00
CA TYR A 515 -10.94 21.95 1.91
C TYR A 515 -11.49 21.53 3.28
N LEU A 516 -10.68 20.84 4.09
CA LEU A 516 -11.07 20.45 5.45
C LEU A 516 -11.32 21.66 6.34
N LEU A 517 -10.50 22.72 6.25
CA LEU A 517 -10.72 23.96 6.99
C LEU A 517 -12.00 24.69 6.58
N LEU A 518 -12.25 24.87 5.28
CA LEU A 518 -13.47 25.52 4.79
C LEU A 518 -14.73 24.73 5.20
N SER A 519 -14.69 23.40 5.08
CA SER A 519 -15.80 22.53 5.48
C SER A 519 -16.10 22.58 6.99
N GLN A 520 -15.11 22.90 7.82
CA GLN A 520 -15.27 23.07 9.28
C GLN A 520 -15.81 24.46 9.62
N LEU A 521 -15.20 25.52 9.03
CA LEU A 521 -15.59 26.91 9.25
C LEU A 521 -17.02 27.21 8.80
N GLY A 522 -17.53 26.53 7.76
CA GLY A 522 -18.90 26.71 7.29
C GLY A 522 -20.00 26.26 8.26
N ASN A 523 -19.68 25.46 9.28
CA ASN A 523 -20.63 24.99 10.30
C ASN A 523 -20.51 25.74 11.64
N VAL A 524 -19.64 26.74 11.73
CA VAL A 524 -19.38 27.51 12.96
C VAL A 524 -19.80 28.95 12.74
N ASP A 525 -20.58 29.52 13.67
CA ASP A 525 -20.86 30.95 13.65
C ASP A 525 -19.64 31.73 14.17
N VAL A 526 -18.66 31.90 13.29
CA VAL A 526 -17.41 32.61 13.57
C VAL A 526 -17.69 34.09 13.88
N VAL A 527 -18.79 34.65 13.36
CA VAL A 527 -19.19 36.04 13.60
C VAL A 527 -19.71 36.20 15.03
N ALA A 528 -20.55 35.29 15.52
CA ALA A 528 -20.92 35.23 16.94
C ALA A 528 -19.69 35.03 17.84
N LEU A 529 -18.77 34.14 17.45
CA LEU A 529 -17.54 33.85 18.21
C LEU A 529 -16.63 35.09 18.36
N ILE A 530 -16.52 35.93 17.34
CA ILE A 530 -15.68 37.15 17.36
C ILE A 530 -16.40 38.34 18.04
N SER A 531 -17.72 38.43 17.92
CA SER A 531 -18.50 39.56 18.46
C SER A 531 -18.77 39.47 19.96
N HIS A 532 -18.82 38.25 20.53
CA HIS A 532 -19.18 38.03 21.94
C HIS A 532 -18.01 37.61 22.84
N ALA A 533 -16.80 37.40 22.30
CA ALA A 533 -15.63 37.00 23.08
C ALA A 533 -14.90 38.19 23.72
N ASP A 534 -14.50 38.05 25.00
CA ASP A 534 -13.58 39.00 25.63
C ASP A 534 -12.16 38.85 25.05
N TRP A 535 -11.74 39.88 24.31
CA TRP A 535 -10.44 40.00 23.67
C TRP A 535 -9.25 39.88 24.63
N ARG A 536 -9.43 40.20 25.92
CA ARG A 536 -8.37 40.07 26.95
C ARG A 536 -8.04 38.60 27.17
N TRP A 537 -9.08 37.77 27.34
CA TRP A 537 -8.94 36.33 27.49
C TRP A 537 -8.56 35.64 26.17
N PHE A 538 -8.99 36.17 25.02
CA PHE A 538 -8.45 35.75 23.73
C PHE A 538 -6.93 35.95 23.62
N GLY A 539 -6.41 37.10 24.07
CA GLY A 539 -4.97 37.36 24.13
C GLY A 539 -4.21 36.38 25.03
N VAL A 540 -4.76 36.05 26.20
CA VAL A 540 -4.20 35.04 27.12
C VAL A 540 -4.17 33.65 26.47
N GLY A 541 -5.27 33.23 25.82
CA GLY A 541 -5.35 31.96 25.10
C GLY A 541 -4.37 31.89 23.91
N LEU A 542 -4.22 32.98 23.16
CA LEU A 542 -3.27 33.08 22.05
C LEU A 542 -1.82 32.95 22.54
N LEU A 543 -1.48 33.62 23.65
CA LEU A 543 -0.16 33.51 24.26
C LEU A 543 0.10 32.08 24.78
N ALA A 544 -0.89 31.46 25.42
CA ALA A 544 -0.79 30.07 25.87
C ALA A 544 -0.59 29.10 24.68
N SER A 545 -1.33 29.28 23.59
CA SER A 545 -1.13 28.51 22.35
C SER A 545 0.28 28.73 21.77
N ALA A 546 0.80 29.96 21.75
CA ALA A 546 2.16 30.25 21.29
C ALA A 546 3.23 29.57 22.17
N VAL A 547 3.06 29.60 23.50
CA VAL A 547 3.94 28.90 24.46
C VAL A 547 3.93 27.39 24.25
N SER A 548 2.83 26.80 23.76
CA SER A 548 2.77 25.35 23.46
C SER A 548 3.85 24.90 22.45
N TYR A 549 4.22 25.72 21.45
CA TYR A 549 5.28 25.39 20.49
C TYR A 549 6.68 25.40 21.12
N LEU A 550 6.92 26.32 22.05
CA LEU A 550 8.15 26.38 22.84
C LEU A 550 8.25 25.17 23.78
N ALA A 551 7.15 24.83 24.46
CA ALA A 551 7.05 23.68 25.34
C ALA A 551 7.27 22.34 24.59
N ALA A 552 6.63 22.16 23.43
CA ALA A 552 6.84 21.01 22.56
C ALA A 552 8.28 20.92 22.01
N ALA A 553 8.95 22.06 21.79
CA ALA A 553 10.37 22.08 21.43
C ALA A 553 11.25 21.64 22.59
N PHE A 554 11.02 22.11 23.83
CA PHE A 554 11.72 21.64 25.02
C PHE A 554 11.50 20.15 25.28
N MET A 555 10.25 19.67 25.14
CA MET A 555 9.90 18.26 25.21
C MET A 555 10.80 17.45 24.26
N LEU A 556 10.84 17.79 22.97
CA LEU A 556 11.67 17.06 22.00
C LEU A 556 13.18 17.16 22.31
N ILE A 557 13.68 18.35 22.69
CA ILE A 557 15.10 18.57 23.03
C ILE A 557 15.53 17.71 24.23
N GLY A 558 14.66 17.51 25.23
CA GLY A 558 14.97 16.69 26.40
C GLY A 558 15.27 15.22 26.08
N PHE A 559 14.64 14.64 25.06
CA PHE A 559 14.83 13.22 24.72
C PHE A 559 15.90 12.96 23.63
N VAL A 560 16.53 14.01 23.10
CA VAL A 560 17.54 13.94 22.04
C VAL A 560 18.95 14.19 22.63
N PRO A 561 19.97 13.40 22.26
CA PRO A 561 21.31 13.58 22.82
C PRO A 561 22.11 14.70 22.14
N GLU A 562 21.87 14.96 20.85
CA GLU A 562 22.54 16.01 20.08
C GLU A 562 22.03 17.42 20.42
N ARG A 563 22.89 18.43 20.22
CA ARG A 563 22.57 19.83 20.50
C ARG A 563 21.72 20.44 19.39
N LEU A 564 20.40 20.33 19.53
CA LEU A 564 19.43 21.00 18.66
C LEU A 564 19.39 22.52 18.93
N ARG A 565 19.20 23.33 17.88
CA ARG A 565 18.98 24.78 17.99
C ARG A 565 17.51 25.06 18.30
N LEU A 566 17.22 25.60 19.49
CA LEU A 566 15.85 25.86 19.99
C LEU A 566 14.92 26.47 18.94
N TRP A 567 15.31 27.59 18.31
CA TRP A 567 14.47 28.26 17.31
C TRP A 567 14.13 27.39 16.09
N ARG A 568 15.07 26.54 15.64
CA ARG A 568 14.81 25.58 14.55
C ARG A 568 13.83 24.50 15.02
N THR A 569 13.95 24.03 16.26
CA THR A 569 13.04 23.03 16.82
C THR A 569 11.62 23.59 17.03
N VAL A 570 11.49 24.85 17.46
CA VAL A 570 10.21 25.57 17.52
C VAL A 570 9.59 25.69 16.13
N LEU A 571 10.36 26.11 15.12
CA LEU A 571 9.88 26.19 13.73
C LEU A 571 9.42 24.82 13.20
N VAL A 572 10.06 23.72 13.62
CA VAL A 572 9.62 22.34 13.32
C VAL A 572 8.32 21.98 14.03
N GLN A 573 8.10 22.40 15.28
CA GLN A 573 6.82 22.18 15.97
C GLN A 573 5.68 23.00 15.36
N VAL A 574 5.97 24.23 14.91
CA VAL A 574 5.04 25.05 14.12
C VAL A 574 4.75 24.37 12.79
N ALA A 575 5.75 23.89 12.05
CA ALA A 575 5.54 23.12 10.81
C ALA A 575 4.73 21.82 11.02
N ALA A 576 4.86 21.18 12.18
CA ALA A 576 4.07 20.01 12.53
C ALA A 576 2.57 20.32 12.72
N SER A 577 2.16 21.56 13.01
CA SER A 577 0.73 21.93 13.09
C SER A 577 0.03 21.77 11.74
N PHE A 578 0.66 22.20 10.64
CA PHE A 578 0.17 22.01 9.28
C PHE A 578 0.03 20.51 8.93
N VAL A 579 0.98 19.68 9.35
CA VAL A 579 0.93 18.24 9.08
C VAL A 579 -0.16 17.53 9.90
N LYS A 580 -0.50 18.00 11.11
CA LYS A 580 -1.63 17.46 11.91
C LYS A 580 -2.99 17.59 11.23
N LEU A 581 -3.15 18.53 10.29
CA LEU A 581 -4.40 18.74 9.55
C LEU A 581 -4.64 17.66 8.49
N VAL A 582 -3.58 17.12 7.90
CA VAL A 582 -3.64 16.20 6.73
C VAL A 582 -3.32 14.75 7.12
N ALA A 583 -2.54 14.55 8.18
CA ALA A 583 -2.18 13.22 8.68
C ALA A 583 -2.94 12.86 9.96
N PRO A 584 -3.20 11.57 10.23
CA PRO A 584 -3.71 11.11 11.52
C PRO A 584 -2.81 11.59 12.67
N ALA A 585 -3.42 12.00 13.79
CA ALA A 585 -2.75 12.70 14.89
C ALA A 585 -1.48 11.97 15.40
N ALA A 586 -1.53 10.63 15.48
CA ALA A 586 -0.42 9.79 15.92
C ALA A 586 0.77 9.68 14.95
N VAL A 587 0.61 9.99 13.66
CA VAL A 587 1.62 9.71 12.62
C VAL A 587 2.31 10.97 12.11
N GLY A 588 1.56 12.06 11.92
CA GLY A 588 2.06 13.28 11.29
C GLY A 588 3.26 13.92 12.02
N GLY A 589 3.09 14.21 13.31
CA GLY A 589 4.15 14.83 14.12
C GLY A 589 5.38 13.94 14.30
N ILE A 590 5.19 12.62 14.42
CA ILE A 590 6.30 11.67 14.57
C ILE A 590 7.17 11.64 13.30
N ALA A 591 6.55 11.64 12.11
CA ALA A 591 7.28 11.63 10.85
C ALA A 591 8.13 12.89 10.67
N VAL A 592 7.56 14.08 10.91
CA VAL A 592 8.28 15.36 10.80
C VAL A 592 9.43 15.46 11.79
N ASN A 593 9.19 15.14 13.07
CA ASN A 593 10.23 15.20 14.10
C ASN A 593 11.35 14.17 13.85
N THR A 594 11.00 12.93 13.46
CA THR A 594 12.00 11.90 13.11
C THR A 594 12.87 12.35 11.93
N ARG A 595 12.24 13.00 10.94
CA ARG A 595 12.91 13.48 9.74
C ARG A 595 13.84 14.67 10.00
N TYR A 596 13.41 15.59 10.86
CA TYR A 596 14.25 16.68 11.37
C TYR A 596 15.50 16.14 12.08
N LEU A 597 15.35 15.13 12.95
CA LEU A 597 16.49 14.50 13.62
C LEU A 597 17.45 13.80 12.62
N GLN A 598 16.93 13.11 11.62
CA GLN A 598 17.77 12.55 10.53
C GLN A 598 18.58 13.63 9.81
N LYS A 599 17.97 14.78 9.54
CA LYS A 599 18.65 15.93 8.92
C LYS A 599 19.58 16.68 9.87
N ALA A 600 19.41 16.54 11.18
CA ALA A 600 20.33 17.00 12.21
C ALA A 600 21.52 16.04 12.46
N GLY A 601 21.60 14.92 11.74
CA GLY A 601 22.70 13.94 11.82
C GLY A 601 22.40 12.67 12.61
N VAL A 602 21.20 12.55 13.19
CA VAL A 602 20.82 11.40 14.03
C VAL A 602 20.49 10.17 13.17
N PRO A 603 21.11 8.99 13.40
CA PRO A 603 20.79 7.76 12.69
C PRO A 603 19.28 7.43 12.72
N ALA A 604 18.72 7.00 11.59
CA ALA A 604 17.26 6.90 11.40
C ALA A 604 16.51 6.10 12.48
N GLY A 605 17.10 5.02 13.01
CA GLY A 605 16.54 4.25 14.11
C GLY A 605 16.58 4.98 15.47
N GLN A 606 17.66 5.71 15.75
CA GLN A 606 17.81 6.51 16.97
C GLN A 606 16.92 7.76 16.93
N ALA A 607 16.75 8.37 15.77
CA ALA A 607 15.80 9.46 15.53
C ALA A 607 14.36 9.03 15.88
N ALA A 608 13.91 7.91 15.31
CA ALA A 608 12.58 7.37 15.58
C ALA A 608 12.42 6.97 17.06
N ALA A 609 13.46 6.38 17.67
CA ALA A 609 13.46 6.02 19.08
C ALA A 609 13.41 7.24 20.02
N SER A 610 14.10 8.34 19.69
CA SER A 610 14.07 9.60 20.48
C SER A 610 12.69 10.22 20.48
N VAL A 611 12.06 10.30 19.30
CA VAL A 611 10.69 10.80 19.17
C VAL A 611 9.72 9.86 19.90
N GLY A 612 9.83 8.55 19.69
CA GLY A 612 9.01 7.56 20.39
C GLY A 612 9.13 7.63 21.91
N ALA A 613 10.35 7.78 22.44
CA ALA A 613 10.61 8.00 23.86
C ALA A 613 9.89 9.25 24.39
N SER A 614 10.00 10.39 23.67
CA SER A 614 9.31 11.63 24.07
C SER A 614 7.79 11.47 24.13
N GLN A 615 7.19 10.72 23.19
CA GLN A 615 5.74 10.46 23.17
C GLN A 615 5.31 9.50 24.28
N LEU A 616 6.12 8.48 24.60
CA LEU A 616 5.84 7.55 25.71
C LEU A 616 5.92 8.25 27.07
N THR A 617 6.95 9.08 27.29
CA THR A 617 7.03 9.88 28.53
C THR A 617 5.94 10.94 28.58
N GLY A 618 5.60 11.56 27.44
CA GLY A 618 4.42 12.44 27.32
C GLY A 618 3.12 11.74 27.76
N MET A 619 2.86 10.54 27.23
CA MET A 619 1.70 9.72 27.60
C MET A 619 1.71 9.32 29.08
N ALA A 620 2.86 8.92 29.62
CA ALA A 620 3.00 8.57 31.03
C ALA A 620 2.71 9.77 31.95
N CYS A 621 3.25 10.95 31.64
CA CYS A 621 2.92 12.19 32.33
C CYS A 621 1.43 12.52 32.20
N HIS A 622 0.84 12.39 31.02
CA HIS A 622 -0.59 12.66 30.78
C HIS A 622 -1.49 11.76 31.65
N VAL A 623 -1.18 10.46 31.74
CA VAL A 623 -1.89 9.51 32.62
C VAL A 623 -1.69 9.86 34.10
N LEU A 624 -0.48 10.20 34.53
CA LEU A 624 -0.22 10.62 35.91
C LEU A 624 -0.96 11.91 36.28
N LEU A 625 -1.07 12.87 35.36
CA LEU A 625 -1.84 14.09 35.55
C LEU A 625 -3.36 13.82 35.60
N ILE A 626 -3.88 12.88 34.79
CA ILE A 626 -5.29 12.42 34.91
C ILE A 626 -5.55 11.85 36.31
N LEU A 627 -4.65 10.99 36.81
CA LEU A 627 -4.79 10.40 38.14
C LEU A 627 -4.69 11.47 39.25
N LEU A 628 -3.72 12.39 39.14
CA LEU A 628 -3.52 13.46 40.12
C LEU A 628 -4.69 14.44 40.16
N PHE A 629 -5.05 15.06 39.03
CA PHE A 629 -6.15 16.03 39.00
C PHE A 629 -7.51 15.36 39.17
N GLY A 630 -7.69 14.12 38.71
CA GLY A 630 -8.89 13.33 38.96
C GLY A 630 -9.08 13.00 40.44
N TYR A 631 -8.01 12.68 41.16
CA TYR A 631 -8.03 12.51 42.61
C TYR A 631 -8.33 13.82 43.35
N VAL A 632 -7.65 14.92 42.98
CA VAL A 632 -7.87 16.24 43.59
C VAL A 632 -9.32 16.71 43.38
N THR A 633 -9.83 16.64 42.15
CA THR A 633 -11.20 17.05 41.82
C THR A 633 -12.24 16.12 42.48
N GLY A 634 -12.00 14.81 42.49
CA GLY A 634 -12.87 13.82 43.13
C GLY A 634 -12.81 13.82 44.67
N SER A 635 -11.83 14.50 45.27
CA SER A 635 -11.77 14.75 46.72
C SER A 635 -12.51 16.03 47.14
N THR A 636 -12.70 16.97 46.20
CA THR A 636 -13.42 18.24 46.41
C THR A 636 -14.88 18.21 45.96
N THR A 637 -15.28 17.23 45.16
CA THR A 637 -16.63 17.10 44.61
C THR A 637 -17.17 15.69 44.87
N GLY A 638 -18.42 15.60 45.37
CA GLY A 638 -19.05 14.35 45.80
C GLY A 638 -19.25 13.29 44.68
N PRO A 639 -19.84 12.14 45.05
CA PRO A 639 -19.35 10.80 44.71
C PRO A 639 -18.96 10.63 43.24
N ALA A 640 -17.73 10.14 43.05
CA ALA A 640 -17.11 9.93 41.74
C ALA A 640 -18.05 9.24 40.74
N LEU A 641 -18.18 9.82 39.55
CA LEU A 641 -18.78 9.18 38.39
C LEU A 641 -18.08 7.83 38.17
N PRO A 642 -18.74 6.67 38.37
CA PRO A 642 -18.09 5.39 38.14
C PRO A 642 -17.71 5.29 36.66
N PRO A 643 -16.53 4.75 36.32
CA PRO A 643 -16.16 4.53 34.92
C PRO A 643 -17.27 3.74 34.25
N SER A 644 -17.85 4.30 33.17
CA SER A 644 -19.05 3.72 32.59
C SER A 644 -18.79 2.26 32.22
N ARG A 645 -19.77 1.38 32.48
CA ARG A 645 -19.62 -0.08 32.23
C ARG A 645 -19.16 -0.34 30.79
N ILE A 646 -19.55 0.52 29.87
CA ILE A 646 -19.14 0.56 28.46
C ILE A 646 -17.62 0.73 28.30
N ILE A 647 -16.97 1.68 29.00
CA ILE A 647 -15.51 1.87 28.95
C ILE A 647 -14.78 0.66 29.51
N ILE A 648 -15.27 0.09 30.61
CA ILE A 648 -14.68 -1.12 31.22
C ILE A 648 -14.81 -2.32 30.27
N ILE A 649 -15.97 -2.53 29.67
CA ILE A 649 -16.22 -3.59 28.68
C ILE A 649 -15.35 -3.40 27.42
N ALA A 650 -15.19 -2.16 26.94
CA ALA A 650 -14.33 -1.84 25.80
C ALA A 650 -12.84 -2.10 26.09
N LEU A 651 -12.35 -1.72 27.28
CA LEU A 651 -10.98 -2.04 27.71
C LEU A 651 -10.76 -3.55 27.89
N LEU A 652 -11.73 -4.27 28.47
CA LEU A 652 -11.67 -5.72 28.63
C LEU A 652 -11.69 -6.45 27.29
N THR A 653 -12.56 -6.05 26.35
CA THR A 653 -12.58 -6.64 24.99
C THR A 653 -11.29 -6.32 24.25
N ALA A 654 -10.77 -5.09 24.31
CA ALA A 654 -9.48 -4.75 23.71
C ALA A 654 -8.31 -5.55 24.33
N ALA A 655 -8.31 -5.77 25.65
CA ALA A 655 -7.33 -6.60 26.34
C ALA A 655 -7.42 -8.08 25.91
N VAL A 656 -8.62 -8.65 25.87
CA VAL A 656 -8.87 -10.04 25.43
C VAL A 656 -8.49 -10.22 23.97
N LEU A 657 -8.84 -9.30 23.07
CA LEU A 657 -8.40 -9.30 21.67
C LEU A 657 -6.88 -9.24 21.55
N THR A 658 -6.21 -8.41 22.36
CA THR A 658 -4.75 -8.32 22.40
C THR A 658 -4.14 -9.64 22.87
N ILE A 659 -4.63 -10.23 23.96
CA ILE A 659 -4.16 -11.52 24.49
C ILE A 659 -4.37 -12.66 23.48
N ALA A 660 -5.53 -12.69 22.80
CA ALA A 660 -5.82 -13.66 21.74
C ALA A 660 -4.86 -13.49 20.54
N LEU A 661 -4.60 -12.24 20.12
CA LEU A 661 -3.67 -11.92 19.04
C LEU A 661 -2.21 -12.32 19.38
N PHE A 662 -1.79 -12.11 20.63
CA PHE A 662 -0.46 -12.51 21.13
C PHE A 662 -0.34 -14.01 21.42
N SER A 663 -1.45 -14.74 21.59
CA SER A 663 -1.45 -16.21 21.71
C SER A 663 -1.09 -16.91 20.40
N ILE A 664 -1.29 -16.26 19.25
CA ILE A 664 -1.00 -16.83 17.92
C ILE A 664 0.51 -16.78 17.64
N GLY A 665 1.19 -17.92 17.75
CA GLY A 665 2.65 -18.07 17.60
C GLY A 665 3.33 -17.32 16.41
N PRO A 666 2.81 -17.34 15.16
CA PRO A 666 3.39 -16.56 14.07
C PRO A 666 3.09 -15.06 14.16
N VAL A 667 1.93 -14.65 14.68
CA VAL A 667 1.59 -13.23 14.91
C VAL A 667 2.47 -12.67 16.02
N ARG A 668 2.63 -13.40 17.13
CA ARG A 668 3.57 -13.08 18.20
C ARG A 668 4.99 -12.88 17.65
N ARG A 669 5.50 -13.81 16.82
CA ARG A 669 6.83 -13.68 16.19
C ARG A 669 6.92 -12.49 15.23
N LEU A 670 5.87 -12.19 14.46
CA LEU A 670 5.84 -11.04 13.55
C LEU A 670 5.82 -9.71 14.32
N ILE A 671 4.98 -9.61 15.36
CA ILE A 671 4.91 -8.46 16.25
C ILE A 671 6.26 -8.30 16.96
N THR A 672 6.78 -9.31 17.67
CA THR A 672 8.02 -9.17 18.44
C THR A 672 9.24 -8.90 17.57
N SER A 673 9.35 -9.47 16.35
CA SER A 673 10.46 -9.13 15.45
C SER A 673 10.38 -7.70 14.90
N ARG A 674 9.16 -7.16 14.68
CA ARG A 674 8.93 -5.76 14.26
C ARG A 674 9.06 -4.77 15.42
N THR A 675 8.48 -5.06 16.58
CA THR A 675 8.54 -4.17 17.75
C THR A 675 9.92 -4.19 18.37
N ARG A 676 10.63 -5.33 18.43
CA ARG A 676 12.02 -5.36 18.92
C ARG A 676 12.93 -4.46 18.09
N SER A 677 12.80 -4.41 16.76
CA SER A 677 13.63 -3.51 15.95
C SER A 677 13.22 -2.03 16.04
N LEU A 678 11.94 -1.73 16.29
CA LEU A 678 11.45 -0.36 16.52
C LEU A 678 11.77 0.18 17.94
N PHE A 679 11.74 -0.68 18.97
CA PHE A 679 11.92 -0.31 20.37
C PHE A 679 13.31 -0.63 20.94
N ALA A 680 14.18 -1.39 20.24
CA ALA A 680 15.55 -1.67 20.71
C ALA A 680 16.36 -0.40 20.99
N GLY A 681 16.09 0.71 20.27
CA GLY A 681 16.70 2.00 20.54
C GLY A 681 16.06 2.77 21.70
N VAL A 682 14.80 2.48 22.06
CA VAL A 682 14.00 3.31 23.01
C VAL A 682 14.44 3.11 24.46
N VAL A 683 14.75 1.88 24.87
CA VAL A 683 15.17 1.61 26.26
C VAL A 683 16.53 2.26 26.58
N PRO A 684 17.59 2.12 25.76
CA PRO A 684 18.82 2.90 25.94
C PRO A 684 18.57 4.42 25.89
N ARG A 685 17.70 4.88 24.99
CA ARG A 685 17.32 6.30 24.83
C ARG A 685 16.67 6.91 26.08
N LEU A 686 15.91 6.11 26.83
CA LEU A 686 15.31 6.50 28.11
C LEU A 686 16.34 6.45 29.25
N LEU A 687 17.22 5.45 29.27
CA LEU A 687 18.30 5.35 30.27
C LEU A 687 19.29 6.52 30.17
N ASP A 688 19.72 6.90 28.95
CA ASP A 688 20.57 8.09 28.71
C ASP A 688 19.94 9.39 29.24
N VAL A 689 18.61 9.51 29.15
CA VAL A 689 17.87 10.68 29.65
C VAL A 689 17.80 10.64 31.16
N LEU A 690 17.48 9.48 31.76
CA LEU A 690 17.48 9.26 33.21
C LEU A 690 18.86 9.48 33.86
N GLN A 691 19.95 9.28 33.12
CA GLN A 691 21.32 9.55 33.59
C GLN A 691 21.73 11.04 33.50
N SER A 692 20.91 11.91 32.90
CA SER A 692 21.28 13.32 32.71
C SER A 692 20.20 14.28 33.25
N PRO A 693 20.35 14.84 34.48
CA PRO A 693 19.28 15.58 35.15
C PRO A 693 18.82 16.81 34.36
N LYS A 694 19.72 17.46 33.61
CA LYS A 694 19.37 18.57 32.70
C LYS A 694 18.43 18.15 31.56
N LYS A 695 18.53 16.92 31.06
CA LYS A 695 17.63 16.39 30.01
C LYS A 695 16.29 15.97 30.59
N ILE A 696 16.28 15.36 31.78
CA ILE A 696 15.05 15.08 32.54
C ILE A 696 14.25 16.36 32.76
N THR A 697 14.87 17.41 33.33
CA THR A 697 14.19 18.68 33.62
C THR A 697 13.74 19.40 32.36
N THR A 698 14.53 19.39 31.29
CA THR A 698 14.13 19.97 29.99
C THR A 698 12.96 19.20 29.35
N GLY A 699 13.01 17.86 29.37
CA GLY A 699 12.01 16.99 28.75
C GLY A 699 10.69 16.97 29.53
N LEU A 700 10.73 16.63 30.83
CA LEU A 700 9.55 16.65 31.70
C LEU A 700 9.00 18.07 31.87
N GLY A 701 9.87 19.08 32.03
CA GLY A 701 9.44 20.47 32.09
C GLY A 701 8.74 20.92 30.80
N GLY A 702 9.27 20.52 29.64
CA GLY A 702 8.60 20.72 28.34
C GLY A 702 7.24 20.03 28.26
N THR A 703 7.12 18.77 28.70
CA THR A 703 5.85 18.04 28.75
C THR A 703 4.82 18.70 29.68
N LEU A 704 5.22 19.06 30.90
CA LEU A 704 4.33 19.69 31.89
C LEU A 704 3.90 21.08 31.43
N LEU A 705 4.83 21.89 30.89
CA LEU A 705 4.53 23.20 30.33
C LEU A 705 3.61 23.10 29.12
N LEU A 706 3.74 22.05 28.29
CA LEU A 706 2.89 21.82 27.12
C LEU A 706 1.45 21.54 27.56
N THR A 707 1.26 20.68 28.55
CA THR A 707 -0.06 20.40 29.13
C THR A 707 -0.64 21.64 29.81
N ALA A 708 0.14 22.34 30.64
CA ALA A 708 -0.29 23.57 31.30
C ALA A 708 -0.70 24.65 30.29
N ALA A 709 0.05 24.83 29.21
CA ALA A 709 -0.28 25.75 28.13
C ALA A 709 -1.63 25.43 27.47
N PHE A 710 -1.95 24.15 27.23
CA PHE A 710 -3.27 23.79 26.70
C PHE A 710 -4.40 23.95 27.72
N VAL A 711 -4.18 23.61 29.00
CA VAL A 711 -5.17 23.81 30.07
C VAL A 711 -5.47 25.31 30.24
N LEU A 712 -4.45 26.16 30.28
CA LEU A 712 -4.60 27.63 30.37
C LEU A 712 -5.27 28.21 29.12
N CYS A 713 -4.98 27.67 27.93
CA CYS A 713 -5.67 28.07 26.70
C CYS A 713 -7.16 27.70 26.73
N LEU A 714 -7.52 26.57 27.34
CA LEU A 714 -8.93 26.17 27.51
C LEU A 714 -9.64 27.02 28.58
N ASP A 715 -9.02 27.23 29.74
CA ASP A 715 -9.53 28.10 30.81
C ASP A 715 -9.76 29.55 30.30
N ALA A 716 -8.78 30.11 29.58
CA ALA A 716 -8.95 31.42 28.94
C ALA A 716 -10.09 31.42 27.91
N SER A 717 -10.28 30.34 27.14
CA SER A 717 -11.40 30.23 26.20
C SER A 717 -12.76 30.11 26.90
N ILE A 718 -12.83 29.51 28.10
CA ILE A 718 -14.05 29.47 28.93
C ILE A 718 -14.39 30.86 29.46
N ARG A 719 -13.39 31.58 30.01
CA ARG A 719 -13.55 32.93 30.54
C ARG A 719 -13.92 33.96 29.47
N ALA A 720 -13.44 33.77 28.24
CA ALA A 720 -13.77 34.64 27.11
C ALA A 720 -15.27 34.70 26.78
N PHE A 721 -16.05 33.65 27.14
CA PHE A 721 -17.52 33.61 26.97
C PHE A 721 -18.28 33.72 28.31
N GLY A 722 -17.66 34.32 29.33
CA GLY A 722 -18.28 34.54 30.65
C GLY A 722 -18.46 33.28 31.49
N GLY A 723 -17.90 32.14 31.09
CA GLY A 723 -17.88 30.93 31.91
C GLY A 723 -16.79 30.99 32.99
N SER A 724 -17.02 30.28 34.09
CA SER A 724 -16.00 30.04 35.12
C SER A 724 -16.10 28.60 35.63
N LEU A 725 -14.95 27.95 35.77
CA LEU A 725 -14.78 26.65 36.43
C LEU A 725 -13.49 26.71 37.25
N ASP A 726 -13.33 25.82 38.22
CA ASP A 726 -12.02 25.67 38.86
C ASP A 726 -11.00 25.08 37.88
N LEU A 727 -9.75 25.53 38.01
CA LEU A 727 -8.66 25.15 37.11
C LEU A 727 -8.36 23.64 37.17
N THR A 728 -8.60 22.98 38.31
CA THR A 728 -8.44 21.51 38.42
C THR A 728 -9.50 20.79 37.59
N THR A 729 -10.75 21.25 37.60
CA THR A 729 -11.84 20.72 36.76
C THR A 729 -11.56 20.93 35.28
N VAL A 730 -11.09 22.12 34.87
CA VAL A 730 -10.67 22.38 33.49
C VAL A 730 -9.51 21.46 33.07
N ALA A 731 -8.56 21.21 33.97
CA ALA A 731 -7.47 20.26 33.72
C ALA A 731 -7.98 18.82 33.53
N VAL A 732 -8.87 18.32 34.40
CA VAL A 732 -9.48 16.98 34.24
C VAL A 732 -10.24 16.85 32.92
N VAL A 733 -11.06 17.86 32.57
CA VAL A 733 -11.81 17.87 31.31
C VAL A 733 -10.86 17.89 30.10
N PHE A 734 -9.84 18.76 30.10
CA PHE A 734 -8.85 18.78 29.03
C PHE A 734 -8.13 17.44 28.89
N LEU A 735 -7.57 16.92 29.99
CA LEU A 735 -6.78 15.69 29.97
C LEU A 735 -7.61 14.48 29.51
N THR A 736 -8.83 14.34 30.03
CA THR A 736 -9.74 13.23 29.71
C THR A 736 -10.30 13.37 28.30
N GLY A 737 -10.79 14.56 27.92
CA GLY A 737 -11.37 14.83 26.62
C GLY A 737 -10.36 14.76 25.48
N ASN A 738 -9.13 15.25 25.69
CA ASN A 738 -8.05 15.11 24.73
C ASN A 738 -7.60 13.64 24.56
N ALA A 739 -7.57 12.85 25.64
CA ALA A 739 -7.24 11.42 25.57
C ALA A 739 -8.32 10.62 24.81
N LEU A 740 -9.60 10.83 25.14
CA LEU A 740 -10.74 10.20 24.47
C LEU A 740 -10.80 10.61 22.99
N GLY A 741 -10.73 11.91 22.69
CA GLY A 741 -10.80 12.41 21.33
C GLY A 741 -9.61 12.00 20.45
N SER A 742 -8.41 11.88 21.03
CA SER A 742 -7.21 11.41 20.31
C SER A 742 -7.18 9.89 20.07
N ALA A 743 -8.02 9.12 20.77
CA ALA A 743 -8.15 7.68 20.53
C ALA A 743 -8.93 7.38 19.23
N VAL A 744 -9.76 8.32 18.76
CA VAL A 744 -10.44 8.23 17.46
C VAL A 744 -9.44 8.59 16.35
N PRO A 745 -9.27 7.76 15.31
CA PRO A 745 -8.24 7.94 14.28
C PRO A 745 -8.60 9.01 13.22
N THR A 746 -9.22 10.12 13.61
CA THR A 746 -9.48 11.26 12.72
C THR A 746 -8.24 12.14 12.53
N PRO A 747 -8.07 12.81 11.36
CA PRO A 747 -7.08 13.87 11.21
C PRO A 747 -7.29 14.93 12.29
N GLY A 748 -6.21 15.38 12.96
CA GLY A 748 -6.29 16.37 14.05
C GLY A 748 -7.13 16.00 15.30
N GLY A 749 -7.69 14.78 15.39
CA GLY A 749 -8.71 14.45 16.39
C GLY A 749 -10.05 15.17 16.16
N LEU A 750 -10.31 15.61 14.92
CA LEU A 750 -11.49 16.38 14.53
C LEU A 750 -12.81 15.64 14.87
N GLY A 751 -13.80 16.42 15.33
CA GLY A 751 -15.11 16.00 15.81
C GLY A 751 -15.06 15.36 17.21
N ALA A 752 -14.13 14.43 17.40
CA ALA A 752 -14.03 13.62 18.61
C ALA A 752 -13.52 14.41 19.83
N VAL A 753 -12.48 15.24 19.67
CA VAL A 753 -11.97 16.08 20.77
C VAL A 753 -12.96 17.20 21.09
N GLU A 754 -13.57 17.81 20.08
CA GLU A 754 -14.57 18.87 20.24
C GLU A 754 -15.78 18.37 21.02
N GLY A 755 -16.32 17.21 20.63
CA GLY A 755 -17.42 16.56 21.34
C GLY A 755 -17.03 16.16 22.78
N ALA A 756 -15.86 15.55 22.98
CA ALA A 756 -15.41 15.10 24.29
C ALA A 756 -15.15 16.27 25.26
N LEU A 757 -14.54 17.37 24.80
CA LEU A 757 -14.32 18.58 25.60
C LEU A 757 -15.65 19.31 25.88
N SER A 758 -16.51 19.49 24.88
CA SER A 758 -17.79 20.18 25.08
C SER A 758 -18.70 19.43 26.03
N LEU A 759 -18.76 18.09 25.91
CA LEU A 759 -19.48 17.22 26.84
C LEU A 759 -18.86 17.29 28.24
N GLY A 760 -17.54 17.19 28.37
CA GLY A 760 -16.85 17.26 29.66
C GLY A 760 -17.07 18.59 30.38
N LEU A 761 -17.03 19.71 29.66
CA LEU A 761 -17.32 21.04 30.20
C LEU A 761 -18.80 21.20 30.59
N THR A 762 -19.71 20.64 29.81
CA THR A 762 -21.15 20.66 30.14
C THR A 762 -21.45 19.82 31.38
N LEU A 763 -20.85 18.64 31.50
CA LEU A 763 -20.95 17.78 32.70
C LEU A 763 -20.26 18.41 33.93
N ALA A 764 -19.27 19.26 33.73
CA ALA A 764 -18.63 20.07 34.77
C ALA A 764 -19.47 21.30 35.21
N GLY A 765 -20.64 21.54 34.60
CA GLY A 765 -21.59 22.58 35.00
C GLY A 765 -21.65 23.83 34.12
N LEU A 766 -20.91 23.90 33.00
CA LEU A 766 -21.06 25.01 32.05
C LEU A 766 -22.31 24.85 31.17
N PRO A 767 -23.01 25.95 30.82
CA PRO A 767 -24.07 25.91 29.81
C PRO A 767 -23.53 25.38 28.48
N ALA A 768 -24.27 24.50 27.81
CA ALA A 768 -23.79 23.81 26.60
C ALA A 768 -23.35 24.77 25.47
N GLY A 769 -24.02 25.91 25.32
CA GLY A 769 -23.63 26.97 24.38
C GLY A 769 -22.25 27.56 24.71
N THR A 770 -22.04 27.96 25.97
CA THR A 770 -20.74 28.47 26.47
C THR A 770 -19.63 27.42 26.35
N ALA A 771 -19.92 26.16 26.71
CA ALA A 771 -18.97 25.05 26.59
C ALA A 771 -18.54 24.83 25.12
N THR A 772 -19.50 24.83 24.19
CA THR A 772 -19.22 24.67 22.75
C THR A 772 -18.41 25.86 22.21
N SER A 773 -18.80 27.10 22.52
CA SER A 773 -18.08 28.31 22.09
C SER A 773 -16.64 28.35 22.62
N ALA A 774 -16.44 28.01 23.91
CA ALA A 774 -15.11 27.92 24.51
C ALA A 774 -14.22 26.86 23.83
N VAL A 775 -14.79 25.69 23.50
CA VAL A 775 -14.05 24.64 22.77
C VAL A 775 -13.74 25.04 21.35
N LEU A 776 -14.65 25.72 20.65
CA LEU A 776 -14.42 26.24 19.29
C LEU A 776 -13.31 27.31 19.28
N MET A 777 -13.30 28.23 20.25
CA MET A 777 -12.20 29.19 20.41
C MET A 777 -10.87 28.51 20.77
N PHE A 778 -10.89 27.52 21.66
CA PHE A 778 -9.70 26.73 21.98
C PHE A 778 -9.14 26.03 20.71
N ARG A 779 -10.00 25.49 19.84
CA ARG A 779 -9.59 24.89 18.56
C ARG A 779 -9.13 25.92 17.52
N LEU A 780 -9.75 27.10 17.49
CA LEU A 780 -9.26 28.22 16.68
C LEU A 780 -7.83 28.55 17.04
N LEU A 781 -7.52 28.71 18.32
CA LEU A 781 -6.19 29.09 18.81
C LEU A 781 -5.15 27.99 18.67
N THR A 782 -5.51 26.72 18.90
CA THR A 782 -4.55 25.59 18.98
C THR A 782 -4.45 24.73 17.73
N PHE A 783 -5.46 24.76 16.85
CA PHE A 783 -5.54 23.87 15.69
C PHE A 783 -5.73 24.62 14.36
N TRP A 784 -6.64 25.59 14.24
CA TRP A 784 -6.92 26.28 12.95
C TRP A 784 -5.96 27.44 12.66
N LEU A 785 -5.84 28.41 13.57
CA LEU A 785 -4.97 29.59 13.41
C LEU A 785 -3.49 29.22 13.10
N PRO A 786 -2.89 28.20 13.74
CA PRO A 786 -1.49 27.86 13.49
C PRO A 786 -1.20 27.18 12.15
N VAL A 787 -2.21 26.80 11.35
CA VAL A 787 -2.00 26.10 10.07
C VAL A 787 -1.26 26.98 9.07
N LEU A 788 -1.60 28.27 8.99
CA LEU A 788 -0.98 29.22 8.06
C LEU A 788 0.52 29.44 8.35
N PRO A 789 0.95 29.83 9.57
CA PRO A 789 2.37 29.88 9.89
C PRO A 789 3.04 28.50 9.86
N GLY A 790 2.30 27.42 10.15
CA GLY A 790 2.76 26.04 9.99
C GLY A 790 3.13 25.68 8.55
N TRP A 791 2.31 26.09 7.57
CA TRP A 791 2.58 25.86 6.15
C TRP A 791 3.78 26.67 5.65
N ALA A 792 3.90 27.93 6.08
CA ALA A 792 5.07 28.76 5.81
C ALA A 792 6.36 28.15 6.40
N ALA A 793 6.30 27.69 7.65
CA ALA A 793 7.40 26.99 8.32
C ALA A 793 7.78 25.69 7.60
N PHE A 794 6.80 24.87 7.23
CA PHE A 794 7.00 23.60 6.53
C PHE A 794 7.65 23.79 5.15
N THR A 795 7.15 24.75 4.36
CA THR A 795 7.72 25.04 3.03
C THR A 795 9.10 25.66 3.11
N HIS A 796 9.38 26.50 4.12
CA HIS A 796 10.73 27.01 4.39
C HIS A 796 11.71 25.88 4.77
N LEU A 797 11.35 25.04 5.75
CA LEU A 797 12.18 23.92 6.21
C LEU A 797 12.45 22.87 5.11
N GLN A 798 11.49 22.66 4.21
CA GLN A 798 11.66 21.78 3.05
C GLN A 798 12.62 22.39 2.01
N ARG A 799 12.59 23.71 1.79
CA ARG A 799 13.54 24.42 0.91
C ARG A 799 14.95 24.44 1.49
N SER A 800 15.10 24.59 2.80
CA SER A 800 16.38 24.53 3.51
C SER A 800 16.87 23.10 3.80
N GLU A 801 16.30 22.08 3.14
CA GLU A 801 16.66 20.66 3.29
C GLU A 801 16.69 20.17 4.76
N THR A 802 15.93 20.81 5.65
CA THR A 802 15.94 20.60 7.10
C THR A 802 14.91 19.55 7.54
N ILE A 803 13.93 19.25 6.67
CA ILE A 803 13.02 18.08 6.70
C ILE A 803 12.92 17.46 5.30
#